data_AF-A0AB37N6E6-F1
#
_entry.id   AF-A0AB37N6E6-F1
#
_cell.length_a   1.000
_cell.length_b   1.000
_cell.length_c   1.000
_cell.angle_alpha   90.00
_cell.angle_beta   90.00
_cell.angle_gamma   90.00
#
_symmetry.space_group_name_H-M   'P 1'
#
loop_
_entity.id
_entity.type
_entity.pdbx_description
1 polymer ?
#
loop_
_entity_poly.entity_id
_entity_poly.type
_entity_poly.pdbx_seq_one_letter_code
_entity_poly.pdbx_strand_id
1 'polypeptide(L)'
;MYFTQDDIKRIKEASKGRLLDVIGDFHELRKRGAEYKCECPKCHGQEKLHISPAKQIFKCFSCPDIKGKEPLDYLQRAEDMQFLEACDYLARKFNVLLDPKPEKKPSKPTKMKKRSKEAKGESVDTFCARMLADSGLTYQDVTAHIFKKGDTQSIFEAKTFRPGTVDEYGNIVDGDDVIIEYYDLDGMPVTYTRKLPGRGKQELKVYYRVRWQFPEEHRDKEGKPFKYKSPAGSGTPIYIPERMRQMYKRKEQFPRLYIQEGEKKAEKACKHGIPSIAVSGIQNLGQKGALPEDLVKIITVCGVKEVAFIFDADWNDLSRNIKFNAPVDFRPRSFFSAARNFKEYMRMLKNRGIMVEIFIGHINKNDEGDKGVDDLLADKLAGHEEELAEDLEFACNEKSGMGKYVEVFKITTWNDQKLRELWNLHSHEKFAEQHREVLQELPEFIFGRYAWKFDENGKLVSALPYDEDEKFWNEDYKETNGNRVPVFEYDYVAAKTFFQNRGIGRYRLLDTKLWTYIHLEPPVVRTIDVEDARDFMFAFAEQNCSRFVNNQLLKGGSQYVGPFQMSRLAFIQPNFISPSRDEQYFYFRDRCWHITQHEVKEVGYESITHQIWDEQRKNTDARYLGHPLIIFREKDGRYDYELSPEGRKCHYLQFLINTSNFTWRKRPEEIEESEIFENNLHLLSKMCAIGYMLMECKDANVTRAVIGMDGKQSEVGDSNGRSGKSLVGELMRQVVDTVYISGKRTDIFNDSFIWNDIDERTRLVFIDDVMLNFNFEFLFPNLTGDWTVNKKGGARITYPFAKSPKVYIPTNHAIRGTGSSYTDRQWLIAFSDFYNDKHKPMDDFGVLFFSEWDFTQWNLTWNMLANCIQLYLKFGVVQAPGERLQQRKLRQEIGETIISWADEYFSSEEHCRRTPRKEIYDNFCNYDPQQRKYITSTAFKDKIKKYCEWKGWVFNPHKYDAKSGLPLFLDKDGKPVIDDKSGGVEYFTIGKTAGEQTPQSDPHELPVGNPDNKLAF
;
A
#
# COMPACT_ATOMS: atom_id res chain seq x y z
N MET A 1 32.98 10.42 7.70
CA MET A 1 32.57 9.85 6.39
C MET A 1 31.08 10.01 6.22
N TYR A 2 30.58 10.16 5.00
CA TYR A 2 29.15 10.11 4.72
C TYR A 2 28.88 8.77 4.05
N PHE A 3 27.96 7.98 4.61
CA PHE A 3 27.41 6.78 3.98
C PHE A 3 25.96 7.10 3.64
N THR A 4 25.54 6.84 2.41
CA THR A 4 24.12 6.89 2.06
C THR A 4 23.35 5.82 2.85
N GLN A 5 22.03 5.94 2.94
CA GLN A 5 21.23 4.86 3.56
C GLN A 5 21.42 3.52 2.80
N ASP A 6 21.70 3.59 1.50
CA ASP A 6 21.98 2.44 0.66
C ASP A 6 23.38 1.86 0.88
N ASP A 7 24.40 2.70 1.10
CA ASP A 7 25.74 2.27 1.52
C ASP A 7 25.69 1.52 2.85
N ILE A 8 24.97 2.06 3.84
CA ILE A 8 24.84 1.42 5.17
C ILE A 8 24.14 0.06 5.03
N LYS A 9 23.12 -0.04 4.18
CA LYS A 9 22.42 -1.30 3.90
C LYS A 9 23.36 -2.32 3.27
N ARG A 10 24.10 -1.95 2.22
CA ARG A 10 25.09 -2.81 1.56
C ARG A 10 26.22 -3.26 2.50
N ILE A 11 26.71 -2.37 3.37
CA ILE A 11 27.74 -2.70 4.38
C ILE A 11 27.22 -3.71 5.40
N LYS A 12 25.98 -3.53 5.88
CA LYS A 12 25.34 -4.47 6.83
C LYS A 12 25.06 -5.83 6.18
N GLU A 13 24.63 -5.84 4.93
CA GLU A 13 24.40 -7.08 4.18
C GLU A 13 25.71 -7.85 3.94
N ALA A 14 26.77 -7.17 3.51
CA ALA A 14 28.07 -7.79 3.25
C ALA A 14 28.75 -8.34 4.52
N SER A 15 28.52 -7.72 5.68
CA SER A 15 29.05 -8.17 6.97
C SER A 15 28.16 -9.20 7.69
N LYS A 16 26.95 -9.48 7.18
CA LYS A 16 26.02 -10.42 7.80
C LYS A 16 26.60 -11.84 7.84
N GLY A 17 26.57 -12.48 9.02
CA GLY A 17 27.10 -13.83 9.20
C GLY A 17 28.63 -13.91 9.40
N ARG A 18 29.33 -12.77 9.38
CA ARG A 18 30.80 -12.67 9.44
C ARG A 18 31.32 -12.16 10.80
N LEU A 19 30.56 -12.40 11.88
CA LEU A 19 30.89 -11.90 13.22
C LEU A 19 32.24 -12.43 13.74
N LEU A 20 32.51 -13.72 13.57
CA LEU A 20 33.78 -14.33 13.99
C LEU A 20 34.96 -13.69 13.24
N ASP A 21 34.82 -13.49 11.93
CA ASP A 21 35.85 -12.90 11.07
C ASP A 21 36.18 -11.47 11.53
N VAL A 22 35.16 -10.67 11.90
CA VAL A 22 35.35 -9.28 12.38
C VAL A 22 36.04 -9.23 13.74
N ILE A 23 35.63 -10.06 14.70
CA ILE A 23 36.23 -10.05 16.04
C ILE A 23 37.68 -10.57 16.01
N GLY A 24 37.97 -11.54 15.14
CA GLY A 24 39.29 -12.15 15.00
C GLY A 24 40.39 -11.18 14.54
N ASP A 25 40.04 -10.02 13.99
CA ASP A 25 41.02 -8.99 13.63
C ASP A 25 41.55 -8.21 14.84
N PHE A 26 40.79 -8.19 15.94
CA PHE A 26 41.10 -7.40 17.13
C PHE A 26 41.63 -8.26 18.27
N HIS A 27 41.12 -9.49 18.41
CA HIS A 27 41.47 -10.37 19.53
C HIS A 27 41.75 -11.79 19.06
N GLU A 28 42.74 -12.41 19.68
CA GLU A 28 43.07 -13.82 19.43
C GLU A 28 41.96 -14.72 20.00
N LEU A 29 41.23 -15.41 19.11
CA LEU A 29 40.08 -16.22 19.47
C LEU A 29 40.48 -17.65 19.83
N ARG A 30 40.19 -18.08 21.07
CA ARG A 30 40.43 -19.46 21.51
C ARG A 30 39.16 -20.29 21.41
N LYS A 31 39.21 -21.37 20.63
CA LYS A 31 38.08 -22.28 20.45
C LYS A 31 37.87 -23.15 21.70
N ARG A 32 36.65 -23.18 22.23
CA ARG A 32 36.23 -24.02 23.36
C ARG A 32 34.90 -24.70 23.01
N GLY A 33 34.97 -25.91 22.47
CA GLY A 33 33.80 -26.63 21.96
C GLY A 33 33.22 -25.97 20.71
N ALA A 34 31.93 -25.67 20.72
CA ALA A 34 31.20 -25.00 19.64
C ALA A 34 31.27 -23.46 19.69
N GLU A 35 31.86 -22.88 20.74
CA GLU A 35 32.00 -21.44 20.93
C GLU A 35 33.47 -21.01 20.89
N TYR A 36 33.67 -19.71 20.70
CA TYR A 36 34.97 -19.04 20.79
C TYR A 36 34.97 -18.10 21.99
N LYS A 37 36.11 -18.01 22.67
CA LYS A 37 36.31 -17.12 23.81
C LYS A 37 37.56 -16.28 23.61
N CYS A 38 37.49 -15.03 24.02
CA CYS A 38 38.65 -14.14 24.09
C CYS A 38 38.57 -13.26 25.34
N GLU A 39 39.65 -12.50 25.56
CA GLU A 39 39.66 -11.43 26.53
C GLU A 39 38.67 -10.34 26.12
N CYS A 40 37.94 -9.79 27.09
CA CYS A 40 37.04 -8.68 26.80
C CYS A 40 37.81 -7.35 26.77
N PRO A 41 37.72 -6.54 25.68
CA PRO A 41 38.48 -5.30 25.54
C PRO A 41 38.16 -4.23 26.59
N LYS A 42 37.03 -4.33 27.29
CA LYS A 42 36.57 -3.34 28.29
C LYS A 42 36.90 -3.67 29.73
N CYS A 43 36.70 -4.93 30.13
CA CYS A 43 36.96 -5.34 31.52
C CYS A 43 38.27 -6.12 31.66
N HIS A 44 38.97 -6.39 30.56
CA HIS A 44 40.22 -7.16 30.50
C HIS A 44 40.14 -8.54 31.17
N GLY A 45 38.92 -9.07 31.28
CA GLY A 45 38.67 -10.38 31.84
C GLY A 45 39.02 -11.48 30.84
N GLN A 46 39.97 -12.35 31.19
CA GLN A 46 40.36 -13.48 30.35
C GLN A 46 39.18 -14.45 30.11
N GLU A 47 39.02 -14.87 28.86
CA GLU A 47 37.96 -15.77 28.38
C GLU A 47 36.51 -15.33 28.75
N LYS A 48 36.28 -14.03 29.00
CA LYS A 48 34.94 -13.51 29.39
C LYS A 48 34.05 -13.12 28.22
N LEU A 49 34.62 -12.80 27.06
CA LEU A 49 33.88 -12.49 25.85
C LEU A 49 33.62 -13.78 25.07
N HIS A 50 32.38 -14.25 25.09
CA HIS A 50 31.94 -15.45 24.39
C HIS A 50 31.33 -15.09 23.04
N ILE A 51 31.66 -15.87 22.02
CA ILE A 51 31.21 -15.68 20.64
C ILE A 51 30.68 -17.02 20.13
N SER A 52 29.42 -17.02 19.69
CA SER A 52 28.76 -18.19 19.12
C SER A 52 28.62 -18.00 17.60
N PRO A 53 29.40 -18.71 16.76
CA PRO A 53 29.31 -18.59 15.31
C PRO A 53 27.97 -19.05 14.75
N ALA A 54 27.40 -20.12 15.33
CA ALA A 54 26.11 -20.66 14.90
C ALA A 54 24.95 -19.71 15.20
N LYS A 55 25.01 -18.99 16.33
CA LYS A 55 23.97 -18.03 16.72
C LYS A 55 24.24 -16.61 16.23
N GLN A 56 25.45 -16.32 15.73
CA GLN A 56 25.95 -14.98 15.41
C GLN A 56 25.74 -14.00 16.57
N ILE A 57 26.12 -14.39 17.79
CA ILE A 57 26.00 -13.54 18.98
C ILE A 57 27.36 -13.47 19.68
N PHE A 58 27.73 -12.28 20.13
CA PHE A 58 28.78 -12.10 21.12
C PHE A 58 28.19 -11.56 22.43
N LYS A 59 28.75 -11.98 23.57
CA LYS A 59 28.37 -11.48 24.89
C LYS A 59 29.54 -11.60 25.86
N CYS A 60 29.83 -10.51 26.58
CA CYS A 60 30.67 -10.56 27.76
C CYS A 60 29.81 -10.94 28.97
N PHE A 61 30.25 -11.92 29.76
CA PHE A 61 29.55 -12.32 30.99
C PHE A 61 29.86 -11.44 32.20
N SER A 62 30.79 -10.49 32.05
CA SER A 62 31.13 -9.52 33.10
C SER A 62 30.62 -8.11 32.79
N CYS A 63 30.42 -7.74 31.52
CA CYS A 63 29.89 -6.44 31.11
C CYS A 63 28.48 -6.59 30.51
N PRO A 64 27.42 -6.01 31.11
CA PRO A 64 26.05 -6.17 30.63
C PRO A 64 25.78 -5.51 29.26
N ASP A 65 26.55 -4.47 28.92
CA ASP A 65 26.39 -3.66 27.71
C ASP A 65 27.13 -4.24 26.50
N ILE A 66 28.08 -5.15 26.72
CA ILE A 66 28.88 -5.79 25.67
C ILE A 66 28.18 -7.06 25.22
N LYS A 67 27.13 -6.88 24.43
CA LYS A 67 26.39 -7.95 23.75
C LYS A 67 25.81 -7.43 22.44
N GLY A 68 25.73 -8.28 21.43
CA GLY A 68 25.21 -7.90 20.12
C GLY A 68 25.10 -9.09 19.18
N LYS A 69 24.41 -8.86 18.05
CA LYS A 69 24.19 -9.90 17.03
C LYS A 69 24.82 -9.54 15.68
N GLU A 70 25.16 -8.27 15.47
CA GLU A 70 25.80 -7.80 14.24
C GLU A 70 27.29 -7.49 14.50
N PRO A 71 28.17 -7.66 13.50
CA PRO A 71 29.56 -7.19 13.60
C PRO A 71 29.66 -5.68 13.84
N LEU A 72 28.68 -4.92 13.36
CA LEU A 72 28.59 -3.49 13.64
C LEU A 72 28.33 -3.21 15.13
N ASP A 73 27.48 -4.00 15.78
CA ASP A 73 27.24 -3.90 17.24
C ASP A 73 28.53 -4.19 18.01
N TYR A 74 29.33 -5.16 17.54
CA TYR A 74 30.61 -5.51 18.16
C TYR A 74 31.58 -4.34 18.14
N LEU A 75 31.81 -3.76 16.96
CA LEU A 75 32.73 -2.64 16.79
C LEU A 75 32.31 -1.43 17.63
N GLN A 76 31.02 -1.17 17.76
CA GLN A 76 30.52 -0.04 18.55
C GLN A 76 30.58 -0.28 20.06
N ARG A 77 30.22 -1.47 20.53
CA ARG A 77 30.03 -1.75 21.96
C ARG A 77 31.26 -2.36 22.63
N ALA A 78 32.06 -3.12 21.89
CA ALA A 78 33.28 -3.75 22.41
C ALA A 78 34.54 -2.94 22.08
N GLU A 79 34.64 -2.41 20.85
CA GLU A 79 35.81 -1.64 20.38
C GLU A 79 35.60 -0.10 20.47
N ASP A 80 34.48 0.37 21.05
CA ASP A 80 34.12 1.80 21.17
C ASP A 80 34.13 2.61 19.86
N MET A 81 34.03 1.96 18.71
CA MET A 81 34.07 2.66 17.43
C MET A 81 32.80 3.48 17.24
N GLN A 82 32.97 4.72 16.77
CA GLN A 82 31.83 5.53 16.35
C GLN A 82 31.12 4.87 15.17
N PHE A 83 29.80 5.05 15.04
CA PHE A 83 28.99 4.34 14.04
C PHE A 83 29.58 4.40 12.62
N LEU A 84 30.05 5.58 12.20
CA LEU A 84 30.63 5.81 10.88
C LEU A 84 32.00 5.15 10.71
N GLU A 85 32.79 5.08 11.77
CA GLU A 85 34.10 4.42 11.78
C GLU A 85 33.94 2.90 11.66
N ALA A 86 32.97 2.34 12.39
CA ALA A 86 32.60 0.94 12.29
C ALA A 86 32.08 0.57 10.89
N CYS A 87 31.26 1.43 10.26
CA CYS A 87 30.81 1.24 8.87
C CYS A 87 31.97 1.29 7.87
N ASP A 88 32.93 2.21 8.03
CA ASP A 88 34.10 2.32 7.14
C ASP A 88 35.03 1.10 7.25
N TYR A 89 35.26 0.63 8.47
CA TYR A 89 36.03 -0.58 8.72
C TYR A 89 35.37 -1.80 8.04
N LEU A 90 34.05 -1.98 8.20
CA LEU A 90 33.33 -3.07 7.56
C LEU A 90 33.31 -2.94 6.03
N ALA A 91 33.14 -1.73 5.50
CA ALA A 91 33.17 -1.47 4.06
C ALA A 91 34.50 -1.89 3.43
N ARG A 92 35.64 -1.51 4.06
CA ARG A 92 36.98 -1.90 3.61
C ARG A 92 37.23 -3.39 3.74
N LYS A 93 36.83 -3.98 4.88
CA LYS A 93 37.07 -5.41 5.16
C LYS A 93 36.32 -6.31 4.18
N PHE A 94 35.10 -5.96 3.82
CA PHE A 94 34.27 -6.75 2.91
C PHE A 94 34.26 -6.24 1.47
N ASN A 95 35.15 -5.29 1.12
CA ASN A 95 35.25 -4.68 -0.21
C ASN A 95 33.90 -4.22 -0.77
N VAL A 96 33.09 -3.58 0.08
CA VAL A 96 31.78 -3.06 -0.33
C VAL A 96 32.00 -1.81 -1.17
N LEU A 97 31.53 -1.87 -2.43
CA LEU A 97 31.54 -0.72 -3.32
C LEU A 97 30.63 0.37 -2.73
N LEU A 98 31.25 1.44 -2.24
CA LEU A 98 30.55 2.61 -1.72
C LEU A 98 30.25 3.56 -2.86
N ASP A 99 29.11 4.24 -2.80
CA ASP A 99 28.82 5.29 -3.76
C ASP A 99 29.90 6.40 -3.69
N PRO A 100 30.26 7.02 -4.82
CA PRO A 100 31.22 8.11 -4.82
C PRO A 100 30.70 9.23 -3.92
N LYS A 101 31.53 9.63 -2.94
CA LYS A 101 31.20 10.75 -2.06
C LYS A 101 30.99 11.99 -2.94
N PRO A 102 29.94 12.80 -2.73
CA PRO A 102 29.95 14.15 -3.27
C PRO A 102 31.19 14.85 -2.68
N GLU A 103 32.09 15.33 -3.54
CA GLU A 103 33.26 16.07 -3.09
C GLU A 103 32.80 17.27 -2.26
N LYS A 104 32.96 17.17 -0.94
CA LYS A 104 32.95 18.35 -0.08
C LYS A 104 34.25 19.08 -0.36
N LYS A 105 34.20 20.10 -1.23
CA LYS A 105 35.17 21.19 -1.17
C LYS A 105 35.14 21.69 0.28
N PRO A 106 36.23 21.61 1.05
CA PRO A 106 36.25 22.17 2.39
C PRO A 106 36.02 23.67 2.22
N SER A 107 34.87 24.17 2.68
CA SER A 107 34.74 25.61 2.88
C SER A 107 35.75 25.94 3.97
N LYS A 108 36.86 26.57 3.57
CA LYS A 108 37.78 27.21 4.50
C LYS A 108 36.90 28.01 5.47
N PRO A 109 37.09 27.92 6.80
CA PRO A 109 36.48 28.89 7.67
C PRO A 109 36.95 30.25 7.18
N THR A 110 36.04 31.05 6.63
CA THR A 110 36.35 32.39 6.16
C THR A 110 36.81 33.14 7.40
N LYS A 111 38.14 33.22 7.61
CA LYS A 111 38.72 34.12 8.59
C LYS A 111 38.15 35.49 8.25
N MET A 112 37.50 36.13 9.22
CA MET A 112 36.96 37.48 9.09
C MET A 112 37.92 38.34 8.27
N LYS A 113 37.47 38.86 7.11
CA LYS A 113 38.22 39.91 6.42
C LYS A 113 38.39 41.05 7.42
N LYS A 114 39.63 41.53 7.59
CA LYS A 114 40.16 42.39 8.68
C LYS A 114 39.43 43.73 8.94
N ARG A 115 38.31 44.04 8.26
CA ARG A 115 37.63 45.35 8.30
C ARG A 115 36.23 45.37 8.92
N SER A 116 35.77 44.30 9.58
CA SER A 116 34.50 44.29 10.34
C SER A 116 34.54 45.10 11.66
N LYS A 117 35.53 45.96 11.88
CA LYS A 117 35.61 46.85 13.05
C LYS A 117 34.90 48.19 12.89
N GLU A 118 34.27 48.45 11.73
CA GLU A 118 33.55 49.71 11.48
C GLU A 118 32.02 49.58 11.40
N ALA A 119 31.44 48.50 11.93
CA ALA A 119 30.02 48.48 12.27
C ALA A 119 29.85 49.07 13.68
N LYS A 120 29.73 50.40 13.77
CA LYS A 120 29.34 51.07 15.02
C LYS A 120 27.92 50.62 15.42
N GLY A 121 27.81 49.76 16.43
CA GLY A 121 26.67 49.78 17.36
C GLY A 121 25.56 48.72 17.25
N GLU A 122 25.65 47.67 16.43
CA GLU A 122 24.62 46.60 16.40
C GLU A 122 25.24 45.19 16.41
N SER A 123 24.51 44.23 16.99
CA SER A 123 24.94 42.83 17.24
C SER A 123 25.47 42.14 15.97
N VAL A 124 26.72 41.69 16.03
CA VAL A 124 27.49 41.15 14.90
C VAL A 124 27.26 39.65 14.66
N ASP A 125 26.34 39.01 15.41
CA ASP A 125 26.25 37.55 15.52
C ASP A 125 25.04 36.89 14.82
N THR A 126 24.14 37.66 14.21
CA THR A 126 22.97 37.09 13.51
C THR A 126 23.33 36.51 12.13
N PHE A 127 22.60 35.50 11.68
CA PHE A 127 22.78 34.94 10.33
C PHE A 127 22.51 35.98 9.24
N CYS A 128 21.54 36.87 9.44
CA CYS A 128 21.24 37.98 8.54
C CYS A 128 22.45 38.91 8.33
N ALA A 129 23.12 39.32 9.42
CA ALA A 129 24.29 40.20 9.35
C ALA A 129 25.47 39.53 8.63
N ARG A 130 25.72 38.24 8.91
CA ARG A 130 26.75 37.46 8.19
C ARG A 130 26.44 37.36 6.69
N MET A 131 25.20 37.07 6.34
CA MET A 131 24.76 36.93 4.94
C MET A 131 24.91 38.23 4.13
N LEU A 132 24.63 39.39 4.73
CA LEU A 132 24.82 40.69 4.10
C LEU A 132 26.31 41.01 3.95
N ALA A 133 27.10 40.76 5.00
CA ALA A 133 28.54 41.00 4.99
C ALA A 133 29.27 40.17 3.93
N ASP A 134 28.87 38.90 3.73
CA ASP A 134 29.43 38.03 2.69
C ASP A 134 29.20 38.59 1.28
N SER A 135 28.05 39.25 1.03
CA SER A 135 27.78 39.97 -0.24
C SER A 135 28.34 41.41 -0.26
N GLY A 136 29.13 41.80 0.74
CA GLY A 136 29.70 43.15 0.86
C GLY A 136 28.67 44.27 1.04
N LEU A 137 27.55 43.96 1.72
CA LEU A 137 26.45 44.86 2.06
C LEU A 137 26.36 45.10 3.57
N THR A 138 25.82 46.25 3.97
CA THR A 138 25.52 46.62 5.35
C THR A 138 24.01 46.82 5.55
N TYR A 139 23.54 46.85 6.80
CA TYR A 139 22.13 47.17 7.06
C TYR A 139 21.70 48.54 6.52
N GLN A 140 22.60 49.52 6.51
CA GLN A 140 22.33 50.84 5.93
C GLN A 140 22.11 50.76 4.42
N ASP A 141 22.89 49.91 3.72
CA ASP A 141 22.74 49.73 2.27
C ASP A 141 21.36 49.16 1.90
N VAL A 142 20.73 48.39 2.81
CA VAL A 142 19.45 47.72 2.60
C VAL A 142 18.30 48.31 3.42
N THR A 143 18.43 49.56 3.85
CA THR A 143 17.36 50.28 4.56
C THR A 143 16.49 51.04 3.56
N ALA A 144 15.17 50.82 3.62
CA ALA A 144 14.17 51.48 2.81
C ALA A 144 13.49 52.63 3.58
N HIS A 145 13.13 53.70 2.87
CA HIS A 145 12.35 54.81 3.42
C HIS A 145 10.85 54.63 3.09
N ILE A 146 10.05 54.31 4.10
CA ILE A 146 8.62 53.98 3.98
C ILE A 146 7.76 55.21 4.32
N PHE A 147 6.69 55.40 3.57
CA PHE A 147 5.66 56.40 3.82
C PHE A 147 4.41 55.73 4.43
N LYS A 148 3.87 56.26 5.54
CA LYS A 148 2.61 55.77 6.12
C LYS A 148 1.49 56.77 5.82
N LYS A 149 0.32 56.30 5.35
CA LYS A 149 -0.87 57.15 5.16
C LYS A 149 -1.50 57.50 6.51
N GLY A 150 -1.28 58.74 6.96
CA GLY A 150 -1.84 59.38 8.16
C GLY A 150 -1.33 60.84 8.26
N ASP A 151 -2.07 61.73 8.94
CA ASP A 151 -2.07 63.21 8.85
C ASP A 151 -0.75 63.99 9.10
N THR A 152 0.39 63.32 9.17
CA THR A 152 1.72 63.94 9.13
C THR A 152 2.63 63.02 8.33
N GLN A 153 3.23 63.51 7.24
CA GLN A 153 4.20 62.79 6.40
C GLN A 153 5.48 62.43 7.19
N SER A 154 5.40 61.47 8.11
CA SER A 154 6.56 60.93 8.82
C SER A 154 7.17 59.80 7.99
N ILE A 155 8.42 60.00 7.54
CA ILE A 155 9.25 58.97 6.90
C ILE A 155 9.73 58.01 7.99
N PHE A 156 9.53 56.71 7.81
CA PHE A 156 10.08 55.67 8.68
C PHE A 156 11.15 54.89 7.94
N GLU A 157 12.29 54.64 8.59
CA GLU A 157 13.34 53.76 8.09
C GLU A 157 13.02 52.31 8.47
N ALA A 158 13.05 51.40 7.49
CA ALA A 158 12.87 49.98 7.73
C ALA A 158 13.92 49.15 6.98
N LYS A 159 14.47 48.15 7.66
CA LYS A 159 15.46 47.23 7.09
C LYS A 159 14.74 46.23 6.19
N THR A 160 15.03 46.23 4.88
CA THR A 160 14.39 45.27 3.94
C THR A 160 14.82 43.83 4.21
N PHE A 161 16.01 43.65 4.77
CA PHE A 161 16.50 42.37 5.30
C PHE A 161 16.55 42.47 6.83
N ARG A 162 15.86 41.57 7.51
CA ARG A 162 15.87 41.52 8.98
C ARG A 162 15.84 40.08 9.50
N PRO A 163 16.36 39.84 10.72
CA PRO A 163 16.19 38.55 11.38
C PRO A 163 14.71 38.29 11.67
N GLY A 164 14.29 37.05 11.47
CA GLY A 164 12.94 36.57 11.75
C GLY A 164 12.64 35.26 11.02
N THR A 165 11.77 34.44 11.60
CA THR A 165 11.33 33.16 11.01
C THR A 165 9.81 33.15 10.81
N VAL A 166 9.24 32.03 10.34
CA VAL A 166 7.81 31.90 10.03
C VAL A 166 7.23 30.64 10.64
N ASP A 167 6.10 30.78 11.31
CA ASP A 167 5.33 29.66 11.87
C ASP A 167 4.65 28.78 10.79
N GLU A 168 4.00 27.70 11.22
CA GLU A 168 3.26 26.78 10.34
C GLU A 168 2.10 27.47 9.59
N TYR A 169 1.61 28.59 10.10
CA TYR A 169 0.48 29.34 9.55
C TYR A 169 0.90 30.46 8.59
N GLY A 170 2.21 30.72 8.44
CA GLY A 170 2.71 31.79 7.59
C GLY A 170 2.74 33.16 8.27
N ASN A 171 2.88 33.22 9.59
CA ASN A 171 3.08 34.46 10.32
C ASN A 171 4.56 34.62 10.70
N ILE A 172 5.06 35.85 10.61
CA ILE A 172 6.45 36.17 10.96
C ILE A 172 6.58 36.19 12.48
N VAL A 173 7.55 35.46 13.01
CA VAL A 173 7.88 35.35 14.44
C VAL A 173 9.39 35.57 14.65
N ASP A 174 9.80 35.75 15.89
CA ASP A 174 11.21 35.95 16.22
C ASP A 174 12.04 34.70 15.92
N GLY A 175 13.20 34.87 15.27
CA GLY A 175 14.10 33.80 14.86
C GLY A 175 15.36 34.36 14.17
N ASP A 176 16.34 33.49 13.86
CA ASP A 176 17.61 33.88 13.20
C ASP A 176 17.61 33.65 11.68
N ASP A 177 16.49 33.16 11.10
CA ASP A 177 16.30 33.18 9.65
C ASP A 177 16.21 34.62 9.10
N VAL A 178 16.24 34.79 7.77
CA VAL A 178 16.14 36.13 7.17
C VAL A 178 14.79 36.34 6.50
N ILE A 179 14.08 37.37 6.96
CA ILE A 179 12.90 37.91 6.27
C ILE A 179 13.36 39.01 5.30
N ILE A 180 12.89 38.90 4.06
CA ILE A 180 13.11 39.86 2.98
C ILE A 180 11.77 40.50 2.63
N GLU A 181 11.63 41.79 2.88
CA GLU A 181 10.41 42.55 2.64
C GLU A 181 10.48 43.34 1.33
N TYR A 182 9.33 43.46 0.66
CA TYR A 182 9.22 44.08 -0.66
C TYR A 182 8.43 45.37 -0.57
N TYR A 183 8.91 46.39 -1.27
CA TYR A 183 8.31 47.72 -1.30
C TYR A 183 8.13 48.17 -2.74
N ASP A 184 6.97 48.76 -3.04
CA ASP A 184 6.66 49.34 -4.35
C ASP A 184 7.41 50.66 -4.61
N LEU A 185 7.20 51.29 -5.76
CA LEU A 185 7.87 52.54 -6.13
C LEU A 185 7.57 53.72 -5.20
N ASP A 186 6.40 53.72 -4.57
CA ASP A 186 6.01 54.75 -3.61
C ASP A 186 6.67 54.52 -2.24
N GLY A 187 7.15 53.31 -1.98
CA GLY A 187 7.74 52.88 -0.71
C GLY A 187 6.72 52.24 0.22
N MET A 188 5.59 51.76 -0.31
CA MET A 188 4.57 51.03 0.44
C MET A 188 4.88 49.52 0.40
N PRO A 189 4.61 48.76 1.48
CA PRO A 189 4.78 47.31 1.47
C PRO A 189 3.94 46.66 0.37
N VAL A 190 4.56 45.82 -0.45
CA VAL A 190 3.85 45.02 -1.46
C VAL A 190 2.90 44.06 -0.74
N THR A 191 1.66 43.93 -1.22
CA THR A 191 0.63 43.08 -0.59
C THR A 191 0.07 42.03 -1.54
N TYR A 192 -0.46 40.95 -0.99
CA TYR A 192 -1.14 39.88 -1.73
C TYR A 192 -2.39 39.40 -0.99
N THR A 193 -3.31 38.78 -1.73
CA THR A 193 -4.57 38.29 -1.19
C THR A 193 -4.50 36.81 -0.84
N ARG A 194 -4.72 36.47 0.43
CA ARG A 194 -4.79 35.08 0.93
C ARG A 194 -6.26 34.63 1.03
N LYS A 195 -6.57 33.45 0.48
CA LYS A 195 -7.86 32.78 0.65
C LYS A 195 -7.81 31.86 1.88
N LEU A 196 -8.73 32.04 2.82
CA LEU A 196 -8.84 31.19 4.01
C LEU A 196 -9.69 29.93 3.74
N PRO A 197 -9.34 28.74 4.29
CA PRO A 197 -10.16 27.54 4.16
C PRO A 197 -11.56 27.74 4.77
N GLY A 198 -12.61 27.39 4.03
CA GLY A 198 -13.96 27.21 4.57
C GLY A 198 -14.91 28.41 4.65
N ARG A 199 -14.51 29.65 4.28
CA ARG A 199 -15.44 30.82 4.39
C ARG A 199 -15.40 31.89 3.30
N GLY A 200 -14.76 31.68 2.15
CA GLY A 200 -14.78 32.64 1.02
C GLY A 200 -14.22 34.05 1.29
N LYS A 201 -13.82 34.37 2.53
CA LYS A 201 -13.21 35.65 2.91
C LYS A 201 -11.76 35.71 2.41
N GLN A 202 -11.42 36.85 1.83
CA GLN A 202 -10.10 37.21 1.34
C GLN A 202 -9.43 38.15 2.34
N GLU A 203 -8.20 37.85 2.75
CA GLU A 203 -7.39 38.68 3.64
C GLU A 203 -6.21 39.28 2.87
N LEU A 204 -5.96 40.57 3.04
CA LEU A 204 -4.80 41.26 2.47
C LEU A 204 -3.60 41.09 3.42
N LYS A 205 -2.51 40.48 2.97
CA LYS A 205 -1.26 40.32 3.74
C LYS A 205 -0.07 40.95 3.01
N VAL A 206 0.92 41.39 3.77
CA VAL A 206 2.19 41.90 3.24
C VAL A 206 3.00 40.75 2.64
N TYR A 207 3.58 40.99 1.47
CA TYR A 207 4.49 40.07 0.79
C TYR A 207 5.86 40.09 1.46
N TYR A 208 6.42 38.91 1.67
CA TYR A 208 7.77 38.73 2.17
C TYR A 208 8.38 37.46 1.55
N ARG A 209 9.70 37.30 1.59
CA ARG A 209 10.37 36.03 1.35
C ARG A 209 11.19 35.65 2.57
N VAL A 210 11.35 34.35 2.77
CA VAL A 210 12.16 33.81 3.86
C VAL A 210 13.36 33.11 3.27
N ARG A 211 14.53 33.41 3.82
CA ARG A 211 15.77 32.67 3.57
C ARG A 211 16.14 31.90 4.83
N TRP A 212 16.02 30.57 4.73
CA TRP A 212 16.36 29.65 5.82
C TRP A 212 17.87 29.62 6.06
N GLN A 213 18.26 29.64 7.33
CA GLN A 213 19.63 29.40 7.79
C GLN A 213 20.04 27.94 7.53
N PHE A 214 19.13 27.01 7.79
CA PHE A 214 19.32 25.56 7.62
C PHE A 214 18.35 24.97 6.58
N PRO A 215 18.61 25.13 5.27
CA PRO A 215 17.75 24.58 4.21
C PRO A 215 17.46 23.08 4.33
N GLU A 216 18.37 22.31 4.95
CA GLU A 216 18.24 20.85 5.14
C GLU A 216 17.06 20.43 6.04
N GLU A 217 16.66 21.33 6.95
CA GLU A 217 15.52 21.14 7.85
C GLU A 217 14.17 21.48 7.18
N HIS A 218 14.22 22.18 6.03
CA HIS A 218 13.05 22.61 5.28
C HIS A 218 12.99 21.90 3.93
N ARG A 219 12.28 20.78 3.92
CA ARG A 219 12.12 19.92 2.75
C ARG A 219 10.82 20.20 2.01
N ASP A 220 10.85 20.13 0.69
CA ASP A 220 9.65 20.16 -0.15
C ASP A 220 8.89 18.83 -0.09
N LYS A 221 7.80 18.71 -0.88
CA LYS A 221 6.96 17.50 -0.94
C LYS A 221 7.70 16.26 -1.44
N GLU A 222 8.85 16.43 -2.09
CA GLU A 222 9.70 15.37 -2.61
C GLU A 222 10.89 15.08 -1.65
N GLY A 223 10.92 15.73 -0.48
CA GLY A 223 11.97 15.57 0.51
C GLY A 223 13.25 16.38 0.22
N LYS A 224 13.24 17.28 -0.77
CA LYS A 224 14.43 18.06 -1.16
C LYS A 224 14.53 19.36 -0.35
N PRO A 225 15.72 19.70 0.18
CA PRO A 225 15.92 20.95 0.90
C PRO A 225 15.78 22.17 -0.03
N PHE A 226 15.09 23.21 0.44
CA PHE A 226 14.94 24.45 -0.31
C PHE A 226 15.41 25.66 0.49
N LYS A 227 16.05 26.60 -0.21
CA LYS A 227 16.73 27.75 0.38
C LYS A 227 15.81 28.94 0.66
N TYR A 228 14.83 29.18 -0.20
CA TYR A 228 13.96 30.34 -0.11
C TYR A 228 12.49 29.93 -0.16
N LYS A 229 11.65 30.57 0.66
CA LYS A 229 10.18 30.38 0.66
C LYS A 229 9.49 31.68 0.29
N SER A 230 8.51 31.60 -0.60
CA SER A 230 7.54 32.68 -0.85
C SER A 230 6.16 32.25 -0.32
N PRO A 231 5.30 33.19 0.14
CA PRO A 231 3.97 32.87 0.62
C PRO A 231 3.12 32.19 -0.46
N ALA A 232 2.30 31.21 -0.06
CA ALA A 232 1.48 30.48 -1.02
C ALA A 232 0.43 31.40 -1.66
N GLY A 233 0.34 31.36 -3.00
CA GLY A 233 -0.65 32.15 -3.76
C GLY A 233 -0.33 33.64 -3.91
N SER A 234 0.84 34.10 -3.49
CA SER A 234 1.21 35.52 -3.47
C SER A 234 1.65 36.11 -4.81
N GLY A 235 1.82 35.27 -5.84
CA GLY A 235 2.47 35.70 -7.08
C GLY A 235 3.97 35.92 -6.92
N THR A 236 4.57 36.57 -7.91
CA THR A 236 6.02 36.78 -8.05
C THR A 236 6.35 38.25 -8.29
N PRO A 237 6.23 39.12 -7.26
CA PRO A 237 6.61 40.52 -7.38
C PRO A 237 8.12 40.66 -7.62
N ILE A 238 8.50 41.78 -8.24
CA ILE A 238 9.90 42.19 -8.42
C ILE A 238 10.42 42.90 -7.16
N TYR A 239 11.69 42.71 -6.85
CA TYR A 239 12.36 43.43 -5.79
C TYR A 239 13.01 44.68 -6.36
N ILE A 240 12.71 45.84 -5.78
CA ILE A 240 13.24 47.14 -6.18
C ILE A 240 14.13 47.65 -5.05
N PRO A 241 15.44 47.82 -5.26
CA PRO A 241 16.33 48.44 -4.28
C PRO A 241 15.92 49.87 -3.91
N GLU A 242 16.29 50.34 -2.72
CA GLU A 242 15.98 51.71 -2.29
C GLU A 242 16.60 52.76 -3.23
N ARG A 243 17.83 52.53 -3.66
CA ARG A 243 18.52 53.42 -4.62
C ARG A 243 17.76 53.54 -5.94
N MET A 244 17.17 52.45 -6.43
CA MET A 244 16.32 52.48 -7.63
C MET A 244 15.04 53.27 -7.41
N ARG A 245 14.39 53.15 -6.24
CA ARG A 245 13.23 53.98 -5.89
C ARG A 245 13.59 55.46 -5.85
N GLN A 246 14.77 55.80 -5.32
CA GLN A 246 15.26 57.18 -5.29
C GLN A 246 15.54 57.73 -6.69
N MET A 247 16.22 56.96 -7.55
CA MET A 247 16.42 57.32 -8.97
C MET A 247 15.08 57.56 -9.68
N TYR A 248 14.10 56.68 -9.46
CA TYR A 248 12.75 56.84 -9.99
C TYR A 248 12.05 58.12 -9.47
N LYS A 249 12.07 58.36 -8.16
CA LYS A 249 11.47 59.57 -7.54
C LYS A 249 12.13 60.86 -8.05
N ARG A 250 13.43 60.82 -8.34
CA ARG A 250 14.20 61.93 -8.94
C ARG A 250 14.02 62.05 -10.47
N LYS A 251 13.37 61.08 -11.11
CA LYS A 251 13.23 60.95 -12.59
C LYS A 251 14.58 60.96 -13.31
N GLU A 252 15.60 60.38 -12.66
CA GLU A 252 16.95 60.28 -13.20
C GLU A 252 16.97 59.44 -14.48
N GLN A 253 17.66 59.93 -15.51
CA GLN A 253 17.71 59.27 -16.81
C GLN A 253 18.95 58.36 -16.88
N PHE A 254 18.75 57.08 -17.21
CA PHE A 254 19.85 56.14 -17.43
C PHE A 254 19.56 55.22 -18.62
N PRO A 255 20.58 54.87 -19.43
CA PRO A 255 20.37 54.21 -20.72
C PRO A 255 19.91 52.75 -20.58
N ARG A 256 20.41 52.03 -19.56
CA ARG A 256 20.25 50.58 -19.42
C ARG A 256 19.78 50.17 -18.04
N LEU A 257 18.79 49.27 -18.00
CA LEU A 257 18.30 48.63 -16.79
C LEU A 257 18.73 47.16 -16.76
N TYR A 258 19.31 46.73 -15.64
CA TYR A 258 19.72 45.35 -15.44
C TYR A 258 18.70 44.59 -14.57
N ILE A 259 18.44 43.34 -14.93
CA ILE A 259 17.62 42.41 -14.15
C ILE A 259 18.56 41.34 -13.61
N GLN A 260 18.54 41.15 -12.29
CA GLN A 260 19.41 40.22 -11.57
C GLN A 260 18.63 39.04 -10.99
N GLU A 261 19.25 37.86 -10.97
CA GLU A 261 18.72 36.68 -10.28
C GLU A 261 19.00 36.74 -8.77
N GLY A 262 18.17 37.47 -8.03
CA GLY A 262 18.19 37.54 -6.57
C GLY A 262 18.39 38.95 -6.00
N GLU A 263 17.85 39.17 -4.80
CA GLU A 263 17.67 40.47 -4.18
C GLU A 263 19.00 41.11 -3.76
N LYS A 264 19.91 40.33 -3.17
CA LYS A 264 21.24 40.81 -2.76
C LYS A 264 22.07 41.33 -3.93
N LYS A 265 21.96 40.69 -5.09
CA LYS A 265 22.66 41.09 -6.33
C LYS A 265 22.20 42.45 -6.80
N ALA A 266 20.89 42.70 -6.80
CA ALA A 266 20.35 44.00 -7.18
C ALA A 266 20.78 45.11 -6.21
N GLU A 267 20.78 44.86 -4.90
CA GLU A 267 21.29 45.83 -3.91
C GLU A 267 22.77 46.15 -4.12
N LYS A 268 23.60 45.13 -4.32
CA LYS A 268 25.04 45.29 -4.51
C LYS A 268 25.38 45.98 -5.84
N ALA A 269 24.66 45.66 -6.91
CA ALA A 269 24.80 46.33 -8.20
C ALA A 269 24.40 47.82 -8.11
N CYS A 270 23.26 48.12 -7.48
CA CYS A 270 22.83 49.52 -7.27
C CYS A 270 23.77 50.28 -6.33
N LYS A 271 24.41 49.59 -5.39
CA LYS A 271 25.42 50.18 -4.50
C LYS A 271 26.58 50.80 -5.30
N HIS A 272 26.91 50.19 -6.42
CA HIS A 272 28.05 50.51 -7.27
C HIS A 272 27.64 51.12 -8.62
N GLY A 273 26.49 51.79 -8.67
CA GLY A 273 26.09 52.60 -9.82
C GLY A 273 25.50 51.81 -11.00
N ILE A 274 25.20 50.52 -10.85
CA ILE A 274 24.58 49.70 -11.89
C ILE A 274 23.07 49.60 -11.64
N PRO A 275 22.20 50.33 -12.39
CA PRO A 275 20.76 50.37 -12.13
C PRO A 275 20.13 48.98 -12.29
N SER A 276 19.74 48.35 -11.18
CA SER A 276 19.37 46.94 -11.16
C SER A 276 18.10 46.67 -10.35
N ILE A 277 17.24 45.79 -10.88
CA ILE A 277 16.12 45.19 -10.15
C ILE A 277 16.33 43.68 -10.02
N ALA A 278 15.62 43.05 -9.09
CA ALA A 278 15.75 41.61 -8.86
C ALA A 278 14.45 40.84 -9.09
N VAL A 279 14.60 39.65 -9.66
CA VAL A 279 13.56 38.61 -9.69
C VAL A 279 13.87 37.53 -8.66
N SER A 280 12.82 36.94 -8.09
CA SER A 280 12.93 35.89 -7.07
C SER A 280 13.46 34.55 -7.60
N GLY A 281 13.50 34.40 -8.93
CA GLY A 281 14.07 33.29 -9.69
C GLY A 281 13.94 33.57 -11.20
N ILE A 282 14.70 32.86 -12.03
CA ILE A 282 14.81 33.16 -13.47
C ILE A 282 13.49 33.12 -14.25
N GLN A 283 12.50 32.35 -13.80
CA GLN A 283 11.19 32.23 -14.46
C GLN A 283 10.18 33.29 -14.00
N ASN A 284 10.51 34.09 -12.98
CA ASN A 284 9.52 34.84 -12.18
C ASN A 284 9.34 36.30 -12.60
N LEU A 285 9.75 36.68 -13.81
CA LEU A 285 9.71 38.07 -14.27
C LEU A 285 8.30 38.58 -14.63
N GLY A 286 7.31 37.69 -14.82
CA GLY A 286 5.95 38.06 -15.18
C GLY A 286 4.90 37.13 -14.57
N GLN A 287 3.68 37.65 -14.37
CA GLN A 287 2.56 36.91 -13.78
C GLN A 287 1.38 36.87 -14.75
N LYS A 288 0.87 35.68 -15.07
CA LYS A 288 -0.24 35.45 -16.03
C LYS A 288 -0.02 36.11 -17.41
N GLY A 289 1.22 36.16 -17.90
CA GLY A 289 1.53 36.76 -19.20
C GLY A 289 1.63 38.29 -19.19
N ALA A 290 1.63 38.95 -18.02
CA ALA A 290 1.78 40.41 -17.91
C ALA A 290 3.08 40.79 -17.19
N LEU A 291 3.70 41.87 -17.68
CA LEU A 291 4.84 42.53 -17.03
C LEU A 291 4.38 43.28 -15.76
N PRO A 292 5.19 43.25 -14.68
CA PRO A 292 4.95 44.08 -13.50
C PRO A 292 4.84 45.57 -13.86
N GLU A 293 3.79 46.24 -13.39
CA GLU A 293 3.57 47.66 -13.73
C GLU A 293 4.72 48.56 -13.29
N ASP A 294 5.33 48.26 -12.14
CA ASP A 294 6.45 49.04 -11.61
C ASP A 294 7.68 48.98 -12.53
N LEU A 295 7.93 47.85 -13.18
CA LEU A 295 8.99 47.75 -14.19
C LEU A 295 8.69 48.65 -15.40
N VAL A 296 7.45 48.66 -15.86
CA VAL A 296 7.02 49.54 -16.98
C VAL A 296 7.17 51.01 -16.59
N LYS A 297 6.81 51.38 -15.36
CA LYS A 297 6.96 52.74 -14.83
C LYS A 297 8.44 53.16 -14.76
N ILE A 298 9.33 52.29 -14.26
CA ILE A 298 10.77 52.57 -14.21
C ILE A 298 11.30 52.84 -15.63
N ILE A 299 11.00 51.95 -16.58
CA ILE A 299 11.46 52.08 -17.98
C ILE A 299 10.99 53.41 -18.59
N THR A 300 9.72 53.77 -18.37
CA THR A 300 9.11 54.95 -19.00
C THR A 300 9.57 56.26 -18.35
N VAL A 301 9.60 56.33 -17.02
CA VAL A 301 9.93 57.56 -16.28
C VAL A 301 11.42 57.86 -16.33
N CYS A 302 12.27 56.83 -16.24
CA CYS A 302 13.73 56.97 -16.26
C CYS A 302 14.33 56.92 -17.68
N GLY A 303 13.49 56.85 -18.73
CA GLY A 303 13.91 56.89 -20.13
C GLY A 303 14.84 55.76 -20.56
N VAL A 304 14.64 54.56 -20.02
CA VAL A 304 15.47 53.38 -20.29
C VAL A 304 15.27 52.93 -21.74
N LYS A 305 16.37 52.77 -22.48
CA LYS A 305 16.37 52.32 -23.88
C LYS A 305 16.75 50.85 -24.02
N GLU A 306 17.43 50.29 -23.03
CA GLU A 306 18.01 48.95 -23.11
C GLU A 306 17.73 48.17 -21.82
N VAL A 307 17.36 46.90 -21.94
CA VAL A 307 17.13 46.02 -20.79
C VAL A 307 17.96 44.76 -20.93
N ALA A 308 18.78 44.49 -19.92
CA ALA A 308 19.68 43.33 -19.88
C ALA A 308 19.31 42.37 -18.75
N PHE A 309 19.08 41.11 -19.06
CA PHE A 309 18.90 40.06 -18.04
C PHE A 309 20.22 39.30 -17.85
N ILE A 310 20.82 39.40 -16.66
CA ILE A 310 22.11 38.79 -16.34
C ILE A 310 21.89 37.52 -15.52
N PHE A 311 22.34 36.39 -16.08
CA PHE A 311 22.38 35.09 -15.41
C PHE A 311 23.69 34.90 -14.64
N ASP A 312 23.65 33.99 -13.66
CA ASP A 312 24.84 33.54 -12.96
C ASP A 312 25.74 32.68 -13.86
N ALA A 313 26.96 32.43 -13.41
CA ALA A 313 27.93 31.61 -14.13
C ALA A 313 27.50 30.13 -14.32
N ASP A 314 26.40 29.69 -13.69
CA ASP A 314 25.84 28.32 -13.79
C ASP A 314 24.69 28.20 -14.82
N TRP A 315 24.52 29.21 -15.68
CA TRP A 315 23.46 29.32 -16.71
C TRP A 315 23.42 28.17 -17.73
N ASN A 316 24.53 27.47 -17.90
CA ASN A 316 24.67 26.35 -18.84
C ASN A 316 25.08 25.03 -18.15
N ASP A 317 25.07 24.99 -16.82
CA ASP A 317 25.41 23.77 -16.08
C ASP A 317 24.27 22.75 -16.15
N LEU A 318 24.62 21.47 -16.21
CA LEU A 318 23.67 20.37 -16.00
C LEU A 318 23.21 20.33 -14.54
N SER A 319 22.11 19.60 -14.28
CA SER A 319 21.67 19.35 -12.91
C SER A 319 22.75 18.61 -12.14
N ARG A 320 23.08 19.06 -10.92
CA ARG A 320 24.08 18.41 -10.05
C ARG A 320 23.71 16.96 -9.67
N ASN A 321 22.41 16.67 -9.67
CA ASN A 321 21.87 15.33 -9.44
C ASN A 321 21.08 14.93 -10.69
N ILE A 322 21.76 14.35 -11.68
CA ILE A 322 21.10 13.76 -12.84
C ILE A 322 20.41 12.47 -12.36
N LYS A 323 19.09 12.44 -12.43
CA LYS A 323 18.30 11.26 -12.03
C LYS A 323 18.27 10.26 -13.18
N PHE A 324 18.24 8.97 -12.85
CA PHE A 324 17.96 7.91 -13.82
C PHE A 324 16.62 8.20 -14.53
N ASN A 325 16.59 8.10 -15.85
CA ASN A 325 15.44 8.44 -16.71
C ASN A 325 14.93 9.90 -16.69
N ALA A 326 15.71 10.86 -16.18
CA ALA A 326 15.39 12.29 -16.34
C ALA A 326 16.12 12.90 -17.55
N PRO A 327 15.47 13.76 -18.36
CA PRO A 327 16.15 14.47 -19.43
C PRO A 327 17.28 15.35 -18.90
N VAL A 328 18.51 15.14 -19.39
CA VAL A 328 19.69 15.89 -18.94
C VAL A 328 19.63 17.36 -19.35
N ASP A 329 18.89 17.67 -20.40
CA ASP A 329 18.71 19.01 -20.94
C ASP A 329 17.64 19.83 -20.20
N PHE A 330 17.03 19.30 -19.13
CA PHE A 330 15.99 20.00 -18.36
C PHE A 330 16.46 21.37 -17.82
N ARG A 331 17.66 21.43 -17.25
CA ARG A 331 18.20 22.66 -16.65
C ARG A 331 18.58 23.70 -17.73
N PRO A 332 19.37 23.38 -18.77
CA PRO A 332 19.59 24.28 -19.90
C PRO A 332 18.28 24.75 -20.57
N ARG A 333 17.30 23.86 -20.73
CA ARG A 333 15.95 24.22 -21.24
C ARG A 333 15.24 25.23 -20.34
N SER A 334 15.42 25.15 -19.03
CA SER A 334 14.83 26.12 -18.11
C SER A 334 15.42 27.52 -18.34
N PHE A 335 16.73 27.67 -18.52
CA PHE A 335 17.36 28.95 -18.85
C PHE A 335 16.93 29.46 -20.23
N PHE A 336 16.86 28.57 -21.24
CA PHE A 336 16.28 28.92 -22.54
C PHE A 336 14.84 29.43 -22.43
N SER A 337 13.99 28.77 -21.64
CA SER A 337 12.61 29.19 -21.38
C SER A 337 12.56 30.56 -20.71
N ALA A 338 13.41 30.81 -19.71
CA ALA A 338 13.49 32.11 -19.04
C ALA A 338 13.89 33.23 -20.01
N ALA A 339 14.92 32.98 -20.83
CA ALA A 339 15.39 33.90 -21.87
C ALA A 339 14.30 34.21 -22.92
N ARG A 340 13.59 33.17 -23.38
CA ARG A 340 12.49 33.30 -24.34
C ARG A 340 11.35 34.12 -23.75
N ASN A 341 10.91 33.79 -22.53
CA ASN A 341 9.84 34.50 -21.85
C ASN A 341 10.20 35.96 -21.59
N PHE A 342 11.43 36.24 -21.11
CA PHE A 342 11.93 37.61 -20.94
C PHE A 342 11.83 38.43 -22.23
N LYS A 343 12.29 37.86 -23.34
CA LYS A 343 12.22 38.51 -24.66
C LYS A 343 10.78 38.73 -25.11
N GLU A 344 9.88 37.75 -24.91
CA GLU A 344 8.45 37.90 -25.20
C GLU A 344 7.84 39.04 -24.37
N TYR A 345 8.10 39.08 -23.06
CA TYR A 345 7.63 40.13 -22.17
C TYR A 345 8.10 41.51 -22.63
N MET A 346 9.40 41.69 -22.92
CA MET A 346 9.91 42.98 -23.39
C MET A 346 9.33 43.37 -24.75
N ARG A 347 9.03 42.41 -25.64
CA ARG A 347 8.32 42.69 -26.90
C ARG A 347 6.89 43.21 -26.67
N MET A 348 6.20 42.79 -25.60
CA MET A 348 4.86 43.30 -25.29
C MET A 348 4.84 44.81 -24.98
N LEU A 349 5.96 45.39 -24.54
CA LEU A 349 6.10 46.85 -24.34
C LEU A 349 5.87 47.63 -25.63
N LYS A 350 6.18 47.03 -26.80
CA LYS A 350 5.92 47.63 -28.11
C LYS A 350 4.44 47.92 -28.33
N ASN A 351 3.55 47.08 -27.80
CA ASN A 351 2.09 47.30 -27.88
C ASN A 351 1.65 48.53 -27.06
N ARG A 352 2.49 48.98 -26.11
CA ARG A 352 2.29 50.21 -25.32
C ARG A 352 3.08 51.39 -25.87
N GLY A 353 3.65 51.28 -27.08
CA GLY A 353 4.46 52.32 -27.72
C GLY A 353 5.88 52.47 -27.17
N ILE A 354 6.32 51.57 -26.30
CA ILE A 354 7.66 51.60 -25.68
C ILE A 354 8.57 50.63 -26.45
N MET A 355 9.65 51.14 -27.04
CA MET A 355 10.65 50.31 -27.73
C MET A 355 11.95 50.29 -26.92
N VAL A 356 12.39 49.08 -26.58
CA VAL A 356 13.66 48.83 -25.89
C VAL A 356 14.47 47.77 -26.62
N GLU A 357 15.79 47.88 -26.58
CA GLU A 357 16.68 46.81 -27.00
C GLU A 357 16.83 45.78 -25.88
N ILE A 358 16.87 44.50 -26.27
CA ILE A 358 16.84 43.36 -25.35
C ILE A 358 18.18 42.63 -25.40
N PHE A 359 18.79 42.49 -24.22
CA PHE A 359 20.06 41.81 -24.01
C PHE A 359 19.91 40.69 -22.98
N ILE A 360 20.63 39.59 -23.19
CA ILE A 360 20.84 38.55 -22.17
C ILE A 360 22.32 38.39 -21.99
N GLY A 361 22.80 38.34 -20.75
CA GLY A 361 24.19 38.05 -20.47
C GLY A 361 24.34 37.06 -19.34
N HIS A 362 25.58 36.64 -19.11
CA HIS A 362 25.94 35.86 -17.94
C HIS A 362 27.30 36.29 -17.40
N ILE A 363 27.56 35.96 -16.14
CA ILE A 363 28.89 36.09 -15.54
C ILE A 363 29.79 34.96 -16.06
N ASN A 364 31.03 35.28 -16.39
CA ASN A 364 32.01 34.29 -16.80
C ASN A 364 32.54 33.53 -15.58
N LYS A 365 32.71 32.21 -15.71
CA LYS A 365 33.34 31.40 -14.67
C LYS A 365 34.77 31.87 -14.43
N ASN A 366 35.18 31.95 -13.17
CA ASN A 366 36.53 32.35 -12.78
C ASN A 366 37.11 31.39 -11.72
N ASP A 367 38.41 31.51 -11.45
CA ASP A 367 39.14 30.61 -10.55
C ASP A 367 38.70 30.73 -9.08
N GLU A 368 38.21 31.91 -8.67
CA GLU A 368 37.71 32.19 -7.31
C GLU A 368 36.29 31.61 -7.08
N GLY A 369 35.59 31.24 -8.16
CA GLY A 369 34.27 30.64 -8.11
C GLY A 369 33.13 31.63 -7.88
N ASP A 370 33.32 32.91 -8.25
CA ASP A 370 32.29 33.94 -8.18
C ASP A 370 31.14 33.57 -9.12
N LYS A 371 29.90 33.52 -8.61
CA LYS A 371 28.74 33.05 -9.39
C LYS A 371 27.87 34.19 -9.87
N GLY A 372 27.64 35.16 -9.00
CA GLY A 372 26.79 36.31 -9.27
C GLY A 372 27.57 37.62 -9.28
N VAL A 373 26.85 38.67 -9.65
CA VAL A 373 27.35 40.06 -9.63
C VAL A 373 27.77 40.50 -8.23
N ASP A 374 27.07 40.04 -7.18
CA ASP A 374 27.42 40.39 -5.81
C ASP A 374 28.75 39.78 -5.35
N ASP A 375 28.97 38.50 -5.67
CA ASP A 375 30.23 37.79 -5.37
C ASP A 375 31.41 38.49 -6.07
N LEU A 376 31.28 38.76 -7.37
CA LEU A 376 32.34 39.40 -8.17
C LEU A 376 32.73 40.78 -7.62
N LEU A 377 31.74 41.58 -7.18
CA LEU A 377 31.94 42.91 -6.59
C LEU A 377 32.37 42.88 -5.11
N ALA A 378 32.26 41.74 -4.43
CA ALA A 378 32.67 41.58 -3.03
C ALA A 378 34.06 40.92 -2.90
N ASP A 379 34.46 40.13 -3.89
CA ASP A 379 35.71 39.40 -3.91
C ASP A 379 36.68 39.95 -4.96
N LYS A 380 36.59 39.51 -6.22
CA LYS A 380 37.61 39.81 -7.25
C LYS A 380 37.77 41.30 -7.56
N LEU A 381 36.68 42.06 -7.54
CA LEU A 381 36.65 43.49 -7.85
C LEU A 381 36.59 44.38 -6.61
N ALA A 382 36.89 43.86 -5.41
CA ALA A 382 36.88 44.66 -4.20
C ALA A 382 37.90 45.82 -4.29
N GLY A 383 37.41 47.07 -4.27
CA GLY A 383 38.22 48.28 -4.46
C GLY A 383 38.41 48.74 -5.91
N HIS A 384 37.89 47.97 -6.88
CA HIS A 384 37.88 48.24 -8.32
C HIS A 384 36.49 48.01 -8.91
N GLU A 385 35.44 48.34 -8.15
CA GLU A 385 34.06 48.01 -8.50
C GLU A 385 33.54 48.70 -9.76
N GLU A 386 34.15 49.83 -10.14
CA GLU A 386 33.85 50.57 -11.37
C GLU A 386 34.18 49.74 -12.64
N GLU A 387 35.15 48.82 -12.57
CA GLU A 387 35.54 47.97 -13.71
C GLU A 387 34.38 47.11 -14.23
N LEU A 388 33.46 46.67 -13.35
CA LEU A 388 32.33 45.84 -13.80
C LEU A 388 31.32 46.63 -14.62
N ALA A 389 31.07 47.88 -14.22
CA ALA A 389 30.17 48.76 -14.95
C ALA A 389 30.73 49.08 -16.34
N GLU A 390 32.04 49.37 -16.41
CA GLU A 390 32.76 49.58 -17.67
C GLU A 390 32.77 48.32 -18.56
N ASP A 391 33.01 47.13 -17.98
CA ASP A 391 33.03 45.85 -18.71
C ASP A 391 31.64 45.48 -19.25
N LEU A 392 30.58 45.72 -18.46
CA LEU A 392 29.20 45.55 -18.93
C LEU A 392 28.88 46.52 -20.08
N GLU A 393 29.35 47.77 -20.01
CA GLU A 393 29.13 48.75 -21.07
C GLU A 393 29.91 48.39 -22.35
N PHE A 394 31.15 47.92 -22.21
CA PHE A 394 31.97 47.41 -23.30
C PHE A 394 31.33 46.19 -23.96
N ALA A 395 30.99 45.15 -23.19
CA ALA A 395 30.41 43.91 -23.70
C ALA A 395 29.09 44.12 -24.46
N CYS A 396 28.26 45.10 -24.05
CA CYS A 396 27.02 45.41 -24.77
C CYS A 396 27.24 46.07 -26.14
N ASN A 397 28.38 46.73 -26.33
CA ASN A 397 28.73 47.46 -27.56
C ASN A 397 29.65 46.66 -28.50
N GLU A 398 30.35 45.66 -27.96
CA GLU A 398 31.25 44.76 -28.70
C GLU A 398 30.46 43.81 -29.63
N LYS A 399 30.95 43.58 -30.86
CA LYS A 399 30.26 42.68 -31.82
C LYS A 399 30.22 41.22 -31.39
N SER A 400 31.23 40.76 -30.65
CA SER A 400 31.30 39.39 -30.11
C SER A 400 30.45 39.23 -28.86
N GLY A 401 30.13 40.33 -28.16
CA GLY A 401 29.47 40.28 -26.85
C GLY A 401 30.39 39.87 -25.70
N MET A 402 31.67 39.61 -25.95
CA MET A 402 32.62 39.09 -24.96
C MET A 402 33.32 40.24 -24.21
N GLY A 403 33.01 40.38 -22.93
CA GLY A 403 33.77 41.19 -21.97
C GLY A 403 34.79 40.36 -21.19
N LYS A 404 35.52 41.03 -20.30
CA LYS A 404 36.55 40.45 -19.43
C LYS A 404 35.94 39.56 -18.34
N TYR A 405 34.79 39.96 -17.79
CA TYR A 405 34.11 39.28 -16.69
C TYR A 405 32.69 38.82 -17.05
N VAL A 406 32.09 39.39 -18.10
CA VAL A 406 30.74 39.09 -18.54
C VAL A 406 30.68 38.81 -20.03
N GLU A 407 29.70 38.02 -20.46
CA GLU A 407 29.36 37.86 -21.88
C GLU A 407 27.89 38.27 -22.07
N VAL A 408 27.61 39.10 -23.08
CA VAL A 408 26.30 39.70 -23.31
C VAL A 408 25.88 39.58 -24.78
N PHE A 409 24.68 39.09 -25.01
CA PHE A 409 24.10 38.86 -26.32
C PHE A 409 22.92 39.80 -26.58
N LYS A 410 22.99 40.55 -27.69
CA LYS A 410 21.86 41.34 -28.20
C LYS A 410 20.85 40.43 -28.91
N ILE A 411 19.76 40.07 -28.22
CA ILE A 411 18.79 39.07 -28.70
C ILE A 411 17.52 39.66 -29.34
N THR A 412 17.43 40.99 -29.43
CA THR A 412 16.27 41.73 -29.95
C THR A 412 15.69 41.11 -31.25
N THR A 413 16.58 40.80 -32.21
CA THR A 413 16.24 40.30 -33.55
C THR A 413 16.35 38.78 -33.70
N TRP A 414 16.83 38.06 -32.68
CA TRP A 414 17.05 36.62 -32.79
C TRP A 414 15.70 35.88 -32.90
N ASN A 415 15.68 34.70 -33.51
CA ASN A 415 14.53 33.78 -33.46
C ASN A 415 14.77 32.71 -32.38
N ASP A 416 13.78 31.86 -32.13
CA ASP A 416 13.87 30.84 -31.08
C ASP A 416 14.96 29.79 -31.38
N GLN A 417 15.17 29.47 -32.65
CA GLN A 417 16.20 28.52 -33.07
C GLN A 417 17.61 29.05 -32.74
N LYS A 418 17.89 30.29 -33.11
CA LYS A 418 19.16 30.97 -32.78
C LYS A 418 19.33 31.14 -31.28
N LEU A 419 18.25 31.34 -30.53
CA LEU A 419 18.31 31.40 -29.06
C LEU A 419 18.62 30.03 -28.43
N ARG A 420 18.15 28.91 -29.03
CA ARG A 420 18.51 27.54 -28.59
C ARG A 420 19.98 27.19 -28.83
N GLU A 421 20.64 27.83 -29.79
CA GLU A 421 22.05 27.60 -30.09
C GLU A 421 22.96 27.95 -28.90
N LEU A 422 22.58 28.93 -28.06
CA LEU A 422 23.34 29.29 -26.85
C LEU A 422 23.58 28.09 -25.90
N TRP A 423 22.64 27.15 -25.86
CA TRP A 423 22.70 25.94 -25.02
C TRP A 423 22.80 24.65 -25.86
N ASN A 424 23.10 24.75 -27.17
CA ASN A 424 23.12 23.62 -28.11
C ASN A 424 21.87 22.71 -28.12
N LEU A 425 20.71 23.20 -27.69
CA LEU A 425 19.47 22.42 -27.57
C LEU A 425 18.84 21.98 -28.91
N HIS A 426 19.48 22.31 -30.03
CA HIS A 426 19.05 21.97 -31.40
C HIS A 426 19.71 20.70 -31.94
N SER A 427 20.77 20.20 -31.29
CA SER A 427 21.53 19.03 -31.74
C SER A 427 21.99 18.20 -30.54
N HIS A 428 21.62 16.93 -30.52
CA HIS A 428 22.09 15.99 -29.49
C HIS A 428 23.61 15.82 -29.52
N GLU A 429 24.24 15.91 -30.70
CA GLU A 429 25.68 15.74 -30.87
C GLU A 429 26.44 16.91 -30.25
N LYS A 430 26.07 18.15 -30.62
CA LYS A 430 26.71 19.34 -30.06
C LYS A 430 26.47 19.48 -28.57
N PHE A 431 25.26 19.14 -28.10
CA PHE A 431 24.94 19.14 -26.68
C PHE A 431 25.76 18.07 -25.91
N ALA A 432 25.84 16.85 -26.45
CA ALA A 432 26.60 15.78 -25.84
C ALA A 432 28.11 16.09 -25.80
N GLU A 433 28.66 16.69 -26.85
CA GLU A 433 30.07 17.10 -26.88
C GLU A 433 30.35 18.24 -25.88
N GLN A 434 29.46 19.24 -25.80
CA GLN A 434 29.59 20.35 -24.86
C GLN A 434 29.58 19.91 -23.39
N HIS A 435 28.84 18.84 -23.07
CA HIS A 435 28.73 18.30 -21.72
C HIS A 435 29.39 16.93 -21.57
N ARG A 436 30.35 16.61 -22.43
CA ARG A 436 30.96 15.29 -22.54
C ARG A 436 31.55 14.79 -21.23
N GLU A 437 32.24 15.65 -20.49
CA GLU A 437 32.86 15.32 -19.21
C GLU A 437 31.87 14.71 -18.21
N VAL A 438 30.61 15.16 -18.22
CA VAL A 438 29.57 14.65 -17.31
C VAL A 438 28.80 13.49 -17.95
N LEU A 439 28.48 13.58 -19.24
CA LEU A 439 27.61 12.62 -19.91
C LEU A 439 28.30 11.31 -20.27
N GLN A 440 29.63 11.31 -20.43
CA GLN A 440 30.41 10.10 -20.71
C GLN A 440 30.50 9.17 -19.49
N GLU A 441 30.33 9.70 -18.27
CA GLU A 441 30.30 8.89 -17.05
C GLU A 441 28.94 8.19 -16.82
N LEU A 442 27.91 8.57 -17.57
CA LEU A 442 26.58 7.98 -17.47
C LEU A 442 26.45 6.75 -18.38
N PRO A 443 25.85 5.64 -17.89
CA PRO A 443 25.62 4.45 -18.72
C PRO A 443 24.66 4.74 -19.88
N GLU A 444 23.66 5.58 -19.64
CA GLU A 444 22.75 6.15 -20.63
C GLU A 444 22.17 7.48 -20.11
N PHE A 445 21.72 8.33 -21.02
CA PHE A 445 21.10 9.61 -20.70
C PHE A 445 20.02 9.99 -21.71
N ILE A 446 19.00 10.72 -21.25
CA ILE A 446 17.90 11.16 -22.11
C ILE A 446 18.15 12.58 -22.59
N PHE A 447 18.14 12.80 -23.91
CA PHE A 447 18.13 14.12 -24.51
C PHE A 447 16.83 14.31 -25.30
N GLY A 448 16.01 15.28 -24.88
CA GLY A 448 14.67 15.46 -25.42
C GLY A 448 13.72 14.30 -25.09
N ARG A 449 13.53 13.39 -26.04
CA ARG A 449 12.66 12.20 -25.88
C ARG A 449 13.40 10.89 -26.11
N TYR A 450 14.66 10.95 -26.53
CA TYR A 450 15.43 9.79 -26.96
C TYR A 450 16.53 9.51 -25.94
N ALA A 451 16.76 8.24 -25.67
CA ALA A 451 17.85 7.76 -24.84
C ALA A 451 19.11 7.59 -25.69
N TRP A 452 20.25 8.00 -25.15
CA TRP A 452 21.56 8.00 -25.78
C TRP A 452 22.60 7.46 -24.81
N LYS A 453 23.70 6.92 -25.35
CA LYS A 453 24.86 6.50 -24.56
C LYS A 453 26.15 6.72 -25.36
N PHE A 454 27.28 6.80 -24.67
CA PHE A 454 28.58 6.71 -25.30
C PHE A 454 29.00 5.24 -25.39
N ASP A 455 29.46 4.79 -26.56
CA ASP A 455 30.00 3.44 -26.73
C ASP A 455 31.43 3.32 -26.16
N GLU A 456 32.01 2.12 -26.22
CA GLU A 456 33.38 1.85 -25.73
C GLU A 456 34.46 2.68 -26.44
N ASN A 457 34.17 3.20 -27.64
CA ASN A 457 35.06 4.07 -28.42
C ASN A 457 34.80 5.56 -28.15
N GLY A 458 33.90 5.90 -27.23
CA GLY A 458 33.52 7.26 -26.90
C GLY A 458 32.67 7.95 -27.97
N LYS A 459 31.98 7.19 -28.83
CA LYS A 459 31.04 7.71 -29.84
C LYS A 459 29.61 7.68 -29.30
N LEU A 460 28.86 8.75 -29.57
CA LEU A 460 27.45 8.84 -29.20
C LEU A 460 26.59 7.89 -30.05
N VAL A 461 25.81 7.02 -29.40
CA VAL A 461 24.88 6.06 -30.02
C VAL A 461 23.51 6.06 -29.32
N SER A 462 22.48 5.57 -30.01
CA SER A 462 21.12 5.49 -29.47
C SER A 462 20.97 4.35 -28.46
N ALA A 463 20.25 4.60 -27.36
CA ALA A 463 19.96 3.62 -26.30
C ALA A 463 18.46 3.24 -26.29
N LEU A 464 17.93 2.85 -27.45
CA LEU A 464 16.50 2.51 -27.59
C LEU A 464 16.15 1.27 -26.74
N PRO A 465 14.91 1.18 -26.21
CA PRO A 465 14.51 0.12 -25.28
C PRO A 465 14.19 -1.21 -25.99
N TYR A 466 14.73 -1.41 -27.19
CA TYR A 466 14.54 -2.61 -27.99
C TYR A 466 15.88 -3.08 -28.54
N ASP A 467 16.06 -4.39 -28.55
CA ASP A 467 17.18 -5.01 -29.23
C ASP A 467 16.92 -5.04 -30.75
N GLU A 468 17.96 -5.17 -31.57
CA GLU A 468 17.83 -5.20 -33.04
C GLU A 468 16.89 -6.32 -33.52
N ASP A 469 16.83 -7.44 -32.81
CA ASP A 469 15.94 -8.57 -33.09
C ASP A 469 14.50 -8.37 -32.59
N GLU A 470 14.22 -7.29 -31.86
CA GLU A 470 12.87 -6.85 -31.46
C GLU A 470 12.30 -5.78 -32.40
N LYS A 471 13.10 -5.34 -33.38
CA LYS A 471 12.70 -4.34 -34.36
C LYS A 471 11.69 -4.95 -35.33
N PHE A 472 10.41 -4.88 -34.98
CA PHE A 472 9.29 -5.43 -35.77
C PHE A 472 9.03 -4.70 -37.11
N TRP A 473 9.97 -3.85 -37.56
CA TRP A 473 9.95 -3.21 -38.85
C TRP A 473 11.33 -3.24 -39.51
N ASN A 474 11.36 -3.49 -40.81
CA ASN A 474 12.52 -3.31 -41.65
C ASN A 474 12.41 -1.97 -42.37
N GLU A 475 13.54 -1.29 -42.54
CA GLU A 475 13.63 -0.03 -43.27
C GLU A 475 14.43 -0.24 -44.55
N ASP A 476 13.75 -0.12 -45.68
CA ASP A 476 14.30 -0.16 -47.03
C ASP A 476 14.13 1.19 -47.73
N TYR A 477 14.75 1.35 -48.89
CA TYR A 477 14.61 2.56 -49.69
C TYR A 477 14.17 2.21 -51.11
N LYS A 478 13.13 2.88 -51.60
CA LYS A 478 12.75 2.83 -53.03
C LYS A 478 13.09 4.16 -53.69
N GLU A 479 13.73 4.10 -54.84
CA GLU A 479 13.94 5.28 -55.68
C GLU A 479 12.67 5.58 -56.47
N THR A 480 12.17 6.79 -56.35
CA THR A 480 11.03 7.28 -57.13
C THR A 480 11.35 8.68 -57.62
N ASN A 481 11.36 8.88 -58.94
CA ASN A 481 11.68 10.16 -59.59
C ASN A 481 12.99 10.81 -59.10
N GLY A 482 14.05 10.01 -58.88
CA GLY A 482 15.36 10.51 -58.42
C GLY A 482 15.44 10.84 -56.93
N ASN A 483 14.35 10.68 -56.17
CA ASN A 483 14.35 10.82 -54.71
C ASN A 483 14.29 9.44 -54.04
N ARG A 484 15.11 9.26 -52.99
CA ARG A 484 15.05 8.07 -52.12
C ARG A 484 13.92 8.23 -51.11
N VAL A 485 12.93 7.36 -51.18
CA VAL A 485 11.80 7.32 -50.25
C VAL A 485 11.96 6.10 -49.35
N PRO A 486 11.97 6.26 -48.01
CA PRO A 486 12.03 5.13 -47.10
C PRO A 486 10.72 4.33 -47.15
N VAL A 487 10.84 3.01 -47.24
CA VAL A 487 9.77 2.02 -47.22
C VAL A 487 9.95 1.17 -45.97
N PHE A 488 8.88 1.03 -45.20
CA PHE A 488 8.89 0.25 -43.98
C PHE A 488 8.07 -1.02 -44.19
N GLU A 489 8.65 -2.17 -43.86
CA GLU A 489 8.01 -3.48 -43.94
C GLU A 489 7.90 -4.10 -42.55
N TYR A 490 6.82 -4.83 -42.27
CA TYR A 490 6.58 -5.41 -40.94
C TYR A 490 7.28 -6.76 -40.83
N ASP A 491 8.07 -6.94 -39.79
CA ASP A 491 8.78 -8.19 -39.52
C ASP A 491 8.02 -9.02 -38.46
N TYR A 492 7.40 -10.11 -38.91
CA TYR A 492 6.62 -11.00 -38.04
C TYR A 492 7.47 -11.78 -37.03
N VAL A 493 8.74 -12.05 -37.34
CA VAL A 493 9.64 -12.77 -36.44
C VAL A 493 10.07 -11.84 -35.33
N ALA A 494 10.54 -10.64 -35.67
CA ALA A 494 10.93 -9.64 -34.68
C ALA A 494 9.74 -9.15 -33.84
N ALA A 495 8.54 -9.05 -34.43
CA ALA A 495 7.31 -8.79 -33.67
C ALA A 495 6.99 -9.86 -32.63
N LYS A 496 7.19 -11.14 -33.00
CA LYS A 496 7.01 -12.24 -32.07
C LYS A 496 8.04 -12.14 -30.93
N THR A 497 9.31 -11.91 -31.24
CA THR A 497 10.38 -11.70 -30.25
C THR A 497 10.05 -10.54 -29.31
N PHE A 498 9.62 -9.40 -29.87
CA PHE A 498 9.19 -8.21 -29.13
C PHE A 498 8.13 -8.53 -28.06
N PHE A 499 7.07 -9.27 -28.44
CA PHE A 499 6.03 -9.66 -27.49
C PHE A 499 6.56 -10.61 -26.41
N GLN A 500 7.33 -11.63 -26.80
CA GLN A 500 7.82 -12.65 -25.87
C GLN A 500 8.81 -12.10 -24.85
N ASN A 501 9.72 -11.23 -25.28
CA ASN A 501 10.69 -10.58 -24.40
C ASN A 501 10.02 -9.62 -23.41
N ARG A 502 8.85 -9.07 -23.78
CA ARG A 502 8.00 -8.26 -22.90
C ARG A 502 6.98 -9.09 -22.14
N GLY A 503 7.14 -10.41 -22.08
CA GLY A 503 6.30 -11.28 -21.26
C GLY A 503 4.90 -11.55 -21.82
N ILE A 504 4.61 -11.20 -23.07
CA ILE A 504 3.34 -11.50 -23.74
C ILE A 504 3.42 -12.86 -24.45
N GLY A 505 2.51 -13.76 -24.11
CA GLY A 505 2.52 -15.12 -24.65
C GLY A 505 1.24 -15.90 -24.39
N ARG A 506 1.27 -17.20 -24.70
CA ARG A 506 0.15 -18.11 -24.42
C ARG A 506 0.33 -18.79 -23.07
N TYR A 507 -0.76 -19.06 -22.36
CA TYR A 507 -0.76 -19.82 -21.12
C TYR A 507 -1.72 -21.01 -21.24
N ARG A 508 -1.29 -22.20 -20.82
CA ARG A 508 -2.16 -23.38 -20.76
C ARG A 508 -2.95 -23.33 -19.46
N LEU A 509 -4.27 -23.37 -19.57
CA LEU A 509 -5.15 -23.50 -18.42
C LEU A 509 -4.95 -24.89 -17.79
N LEU A 510 -5.43 -25.09 -16.55
CA LEU A 510 -5.33 -26.39 -15.86
C LEU A 510 -5.90 -27.57 -16.68
N ASP A 511 -6.86 -27.32 -17.58
CA ASP A 511 -7.22 -28.27 -18.63
C ASP A 511 -6.25 -28.15 -19.83
N THR A 512 -5.44 -29.20 -20.02
CA THR A 512 -4.34 -29.27 -21.00
C THR A 512 -4.71 -28.92 -22.45
N LYS A 513 -5.99 -28.92 -22.81
CA LYS A 513 -6.48 -28.60 -24.17
C LYS A 513 -6.85 -27.13 -24.38
N LEU A 514 -7.05 -26.36 -23.31
CA LEU A 514 -7.45 -24.96 -23.37
C LEU A 514 -6.28 -24.03 -23.03
N TRP A 515 -6.28 -22.85 -23.64
CA TRP A 515 -5.24 -21.85 -23.41
C TRP A 515 -5.81 -20.43 -23.55
N THR A 516 -5.12 -19.47 -22.95
CA THR A 516 -5.43 -18.04 -23.03
C THR A 516 -4.16 -17.23 -23.30
N TYR A 517 -4.29 -15.94 -23.59
CA TYR A 517 -3.15 -15.03 -23.65
C TYR A 517 -2.88 -14.41 -22.29
N ILE A 518 -1.59 -14.24 -21.96
CA ILE A 518 -1.16 -13.57 -20.75
C ILE A 518 -0.09 -12.53 -21.04
N HIS A 519 -0.04 -11.52 -20.18
CA HIS A 519 1.07 -10.58 -20.05
C HIS A 519 1.71 -10.81 -18.68
N LEU A 520 2.96 -11.25 -18.68
CA LEU A 520 3.79 -11.44 -17.50
C LEU A 520 4.59 -10.15 -17.25
N GLU A 521 4.16 -9.39 -16.24
CA GLU A 521 4.86 -8.22 -15.70
C GLU A 521 5.30 -8.59 -14.27
N PRO A 522 6.47 -9.23 -14.07
CA PRO A 522 6.82 -9.81 -12.78
C PRO A 522 6.68 -8.80 -11.63
N PRO A 523 6.01 -9.19 -10.52
CA PRO A 523 5.55 -10.56 -10.20
C PRO A 523 4.11 -10.88 -10.66
N VAL A 524 3.47 -10.02 -11.44
CA VAL A 524 2.05 -10.12 -11.80
C VAL A 524 1.86 -10.78 -13.17
N VAL A 525 0.85 -11.63 -13.27
CA VAL A 525 0.36 -12.22 -14.52
C VAL A 525 -1.06 -11.70 -14.76
N ARG A 526 -1.27 -11.06 -15.91
CA ARG A 526 -2.59 -10.63 -16.38
C ARG A 526 -3.04 -11.53 -17.52
N THR A 527 -4.33 -11.88 -17.54
CA THR A 527 -4.95 -12.34 -18.78
C THR A 527 -5.22 -11.13 -19.66
N ILE A 528 -4.88 -11.28 -20.93
CA ILE A 528 -5.10 -10.25 -21.94
C ILE A 528 -5.83 -10.86 -23.12
N ASP A 529 -6.39 -10.03 -23.97
CA ASP A 529 -6.85 -10.41 -25.29
C ASP A 529 -5.88 -9.96 -26.40
N VAL A 530 -6.30 -10.12 -27.66
CA VAL A 530 -5.50 -9.72 -28.83
C VAL A 530 -5.45 -8.20 -28.98
N GLU A 531 -6.49 -7.49 -28.54
CA GLU A 531 -6.59 -6.04 -28.63
C GLU A 531 -5.63 -5.39 -27.64
N ASP A 532 -5.55 -5.91 -26.42
CA ASP A 532 -4.58 -5.49 -25.40
C ASP A 532 -3.13 -5.57 -25.90
N ALA A 533 -2.75 -6.70 -26.51
CA ALA A 533 -1.40 -6.88 -27.07
C ALA A 533 -1.12 -5.92 -28.23
N ARG A 534 -2.13 -5.66 -29.06
CA ARG A 534 -2.02 -4.70 -30.17
C ARG A 534 -1.82 -3.28 -29.65
N ASP A 535 -2.61 -2.88 -28.66
CA ASP A 535 -2.54 -1.55 -28.05
C ASP A 535 -1.20 -1.35 -27.33
N PHE A 536 -0.65 -2.41 -26.73
CA PHE A 536 0.71 -2.40 -26.16
C PHE A 536 1.79 -2.11 -27.22
N MET A 537 1.75 -2.77 -28.39
CA MET A 537 2.70 -2.51 -29.48
C MET A 537 2.52 -1.09 -30.06
N PHE A 538 1.28 -0.60 -30.19
CA PHE A 538 1.02 0.76 -30.65
C PHE A 538 1.58 1.81 -29.70
N ALA A 539 1.30 1.69 -28.40
CA ALA A 539 1.80 2.61 -27.39
C ALA A 539 3.34 2.64 -27.38
N PHE A 540 3.98 1.49 -27.57
CA PHE A 540 5.42 1.40 -27.72
C PHE A 540 5.93 2.14 -28.96
N ALA A 541 5.30 1.92 -30.12
CA ALA A 541 5.69 2.54 -31.38
C ALA A 541 5.48 4.06 -31.38
N GLU A 542 4.42 4.57 -30.74
CA GLU A 542 4.15 6.00 -30.64
C GLU A 542 5.23 6.75 -29.85
N GLN A 543 5.78 6.09 -28.82
CA GLN A 543 6.80 6.66 -27.95
C GLN A 543 8.20 6.54 -28.54
N ASN A 544 8.51 5.41 -29.19
CA ASN A 544 9.89 5.04 -29.51
C ASN A 544 10.20 5.01 -31.02
N CYS A 545 9.19 4.96 -31.89
CA CYS A 545 9.38 4.76 -33.33
C CYS A 545 9.02 6.01 -34.16
N SER A 546 9.42 6.00 -35.44
CA SER A 546 9.14 7.09 -36.37
C SER A 546 7.66 7.19 -36.73
N ARG A 547 7.23 8.36 -37.22
CA ARG A 547 5.85 8.57 -37.73
C ARG A 547 5.48 7.57 -38.85
N PHE A 548 6.45 7.09 -39.61
CA PHE A 548 6.20 6.14 -40.71
C PHE A 548 5.84 4.75 -40.20
N VAL A 549 6.56 4.24 -39.21
CA VAL A 549 6.27 2.95 -38.54
C VAL A 549 4.89 3.01 -37.90
N ASN A 550 4.58 4.10 -37.20
CA ASN A 550 3.26 4.32 -36.61
C ASN A 550 2.13 4.30 -37.65
N ASN A 551 2.29 5.02 -38.77
CA ASN A 551 1.32 5.00 -39.87
C ASN A 551 1.17 3.61 -40.51
N GLN A 552 2.24 2.83 -40.60
CA GLN A 552 2.20 1.47 -41.12
C GLN A 552 1.37 0.56 -40.21
N LEU A 553 1.66 0.57 -38.90
CA LEU A 553 0.89 -0.21 -37.93
C LEU A 553 -0.59 0.18 -37.95
N LEU A 554 -0.92 1.47 -38.06
CA LEU A 554 -2.32 1.94 -38.11
C LEU A 554 -3.07 1.44 -39.36
N LYS A 555 -2.37 1.30 -40.50
CA LYS A 555 -2.96 0.79 -41.74
C LYS A 555 -3.16 -0.73 -41.73
N GLY A 556 -2.27 -1.47 -41.07
CA GLY A 556 -2.24 -2.94 -41.09
C GLY A 556 -2.51 -3.63 -39.76
N GLY A 557 -2.99 -2.91 -38.73
CA GLY A 557 -3.01 -3.40 -37.35
C GLY A 557 -3.66 -4.77 -37.14
N SER A 558 -4.80 -5.04 -37.77
CA SER A 558 -5.48 -6.35 -37.68
C SER A 558 -4.78 -7.47 -38.45
N GLN A 559 -3.99 -7.14 -39.48
CA GLN A 559 -3.18 -8.08 -40.24
C GLN A 559 -1.89 -8.45 -39.49
N TYR A 560 -1.28 -7.48 -38.82
CA TYR A 560 0.00 -7.62 -38.12
C TYR A 560 -0.17 -8.25 -36.74
N VAL A 561 -1.18 -7.81 -35.96
CA VAL A 561 -1.46 -8.27 -34.59
C VAL A 561 -2.91 -8.77 -34.50
N GLY A 562 -3.22 -9.79 -35.31
CA GLY A 562 -4.53 -10.46 -35.31
C GLY A 562 -4.51 -11.83 -34.61
N PRO A 563 -5.68 -12.45 -34.35
CA PRO A 563 -5.78 -13.74 -33.64
C PRO A 563 -4.92 -14.85 -34.26
N PHE A 564 -4.82 -14.90 -35.58
CA PHE A 564 -3.99 -15.88 -36.29
C PHE A 564 -2.50 -15.69 -35.97
N GLN A 565 -1.98 -14.46 -36.02
CA GLN A 565 -0.57 -14.19 -35.73
C GLN A 565 -0.25 -14.44 -34.25
N MET A 566 -1.12 -13.95 -33.35
CA MET A 566 -0.98 -14.13 -31.91
C MET A 566 -1.01 -15.60 -31.49
N SER A 567 -1.76 -16.47 -32.20
CA SER A 567 -1.78 -17.91 -31.92
C SER A 567 -0.40 -18.61 -32.07
N ARG A 568 0.60 -17.93 -32.65
CA ARG A 568 1.97 -18.44 -32.86
C ARG A 568 2.97 -18.08 -31.75
N LEU A 569 2.58 -17.25 -30.78
CA LEU A 569 3.41 -16.93 -29.61
C LEU A 569 3.76 -18.20 -28.84
N ALA A 570 4.92 -18.30 -28.18
CA ALA A 570 5.19 -19.50 -27.37
C ALA A 570 4.34 -19.50 -26.09
N PHE A 571 4.29 -20.68 -25.45
CA PHE A 571 3.70 -20.79 -24.13
C PHE A 571 4.67 -20.23 -23.09
N ILE A 572 4.15 -19.38 -22.20
CA ILE A 572 4.82 -18.92 -20.99
C ILE A 572 4.31 -19.80 -19.85
N GLN A 573 5.22 -20.25 -18.99
CA GLN A 573 4.89 -21.01 -17.80
C GLN A 573 5.21 -20.17 -16.56
N PRO A 574 4.20 -19.48 -16.00
CA PRO A 574 4.40 -18.72 -14.78
C PRO A 574 4.79 -19.60 -13.58
N ASN A 575 5.63 -19.06 -12.71
CA ASN A 575 6.06 -19.68 -11.46
C ASN A 575 5.05 -19.40 -10.33
N PHE A 576 3.91 -20.08 -10.31
CA PHE A 576 2.93 -19.95 -9.23
C PHE A 576 3.31 -20.80 -8.00
N ILE A 577 3.11 -20.27 -6.78
CA ILE A 577 3.23 -21.06 -5.55
C ILE A 577 2.18 -22.18 -5.51
N SER A 578 2.60 -23.33 -4.99
CA SER A 578 1.67 -24.38 -4.60
C SER A 578 1.17 -24.13 -3.17
N PRO A 579 -0.15 -24.08 -2.93
CA PRO A 579 -0.69 -23.80 -1.61
C PRO A 579 -0.18 -24.77 -0.55
N SER A 580 0.33 -24.24 0.56
CA SER A 580 0.88 -25.00 1.69
C SER A 580 -0.09 -25.06 2.86
N ARG A 581 0.07 -26.08 3.72
CA ARG A 581 -0.76 -26.25 4.93
C ARG A 581 -0.35 -25.31 6.06
N ASP A 582 0.88 -24.78 6.01
CA ASP A 582 1.49 -24.07 7.15
C ASP A 582 1.60 -22.55 6.93
N GLU A 583 1.32 -22.09 5.71
CA GLU A 583 1.49 -20.70 5.32
C GLU A 583 0.43 -20.22 4.33
N GLN A 584 0.18 -18.91 4.35
CA GLN A 584 -0.72 -18.21 3.44
C GLN A 584 -0.14 -16.85 3.08
N TYR A 585 -0.41 -16.38 1.87
CA TYR A 585 -0.04 -15.04 1.43
C TYR A 585 -1.28 -14.18 1.21
N PHE A 586 -1.20 -12.90 1.61
CA PHE A 586 -2.06 -11.84 1.11
C PHE A 586 -1.25 -10.88 0.25
N TYR A 587 -1.80 -10.50 -0.89
CA TYR A 587 -1.14 -9.62 -1.86
C TYR A 587 -1.89 -8.29 -1.93
N PHE A 588 -1.20 -7.19 -1.59
CA PHE A 588 -1.72 -5.83 -1.58
C PHE A 588 -1.05 -5.00 -2.68
N ARG A 589 -1.35 -3.71 -2.78
CA ARG A 589 -0.89 -2.87 -3.90
C ARG A 589 0.63 -2.83 -4.07
N ASP A 590 1.37 -2.66 -2.98
CA ASP A 590 2.82 -2.43 -2.94
C ASP A 590 3.59 -3.44 -2.10
N ARG A 591 2.89 -4.34 -1.39
CA ARG A 591 3.46 -5.29 -0.43
C ARG A 591 2.64 -6.56 -0.36
N CYS A 592 3.20 -7.58 0.27
CA CYS A 592 2.50 -8.81 0.60
C CYS A 592 2.69 -9.15 2.08
N TRP A 593 1.73 -9.86 2.65
CA TRP A 593 1.83 -10.42 3.99
C TRP A 593 2.00 -11.93 3.87
N HIS A 594 3.11 -12.43 4.41
CA HIS A 594 3.33 -13.84 4.61
C HIS A 594 2.85 -14.22 6.01
N ILE A 595 1.84 -15.07 6.08
CA ILE A 595 1.14 -15.44 7.31
C ILE A 595 1.48 -16.89 7.62
N THR A 596 2.02 -17.13 8.80
CA THR A 596 2.26 -18.45 9.37
C THR A 596 1.54 -18.56 10.71
N GLN A 597 1.51 -19.76 11.31
CA GLN A 597 0.94 -19.95 12.65
C GLN A 597 1.53 -18.99 13.70
N HIS A 598 2.81 -18.62 13.58
CA HIS A 598 3.55 -17.89 14.60
C HIS A 598 3.68 -16.39 14.32
N GLU A 599 3.79 -16.00 13.06
CA GLU A 599 4.01 -14.60 12.68
C GLU A 599 3.31 -14.20 11.40
N VAL A 600 3.05 -12.90 11.28
CA VAL A 600 2.68 -12.22 10.02
C VAL A 600 3.84 -11.32 9.65
N LYS A 601 4.46 -11.60 8.50
CA LYS A 601 5.60 -10.84 8.01
C LYS A 601 5.20 -10.03 6.79
N GLU A 602 5.40 -8.72 6.87
CA GLU A 602 5.23 -7.83 5.74
C GLU A 602 6.49 -7.87 4.87
N VAL A 603 6.31 -8.18 3.59
CA VAL A 603 7.38 -8.38 2.60
C VAL A 603 7.05 -7.59 1.34
N GLY A 604 8.05 -6.91 0.76
CA GLY A 604 7.90 -6.25 -0.53
C GLY A 604 7.89 -7.26 -1.68
N TYR A 605 7.34 -6.86 -2.83
CA TYR A 605 7.26 -7.72 -4.02
C TYR A 605 8.64 -8.11 -4.58
N GLU A 606 9.69 -7.34 -4.27
CA GLU A 606 11.09 -7.67 -4.56
C GLU A 606 11.62 -8.89 -3.80
N SER A 607 10.94 -9.26 -2.70
CA SER A 607 11.34 -10.40 -1.84
C SER A 607 10.69 -11.72 -2.25
N ILE A 608 9.73 -11.71 -3.18
CA ILE A 608 9.07 -12.92 -3.66
C ILE A 608 9.65 -13.36 -5.00
N THR A 609 9.81 -14.67 -5.17
CA THR A 609 10.35 -15.28 -6.41
C THR A 609 9.27 -15.90 -7.28
N HIS A 610 8.06 -16.02 -6.74
CA HIS A 610 6.89 -16.53 -7.43
C HIS A 610 6.05 -15.41 -8.03
N GLN A 611 5.19 -15.81 -8.95
CA GLN A 611 4.27 -14.94 -9.66
C GLN A 611 2.85 -15.14 -9.12
N ILE A 612 2.01 -14.13 -9.34
CA ILE A 612 0.61 -14.11 -8.91
C ILE A 612 -0.28 -13.63 -10.04
N TRP A 613 -1.54 -14.05 -10.03
CA TRP A 613 -2.55 -13.43 -10.86
C TRP A 613 -2.84 -12.00 -10.38
N ASP A 614 -3.09 -11.07 -11.30
CA ASP A 614 -3.40 -9.67 -10.94
C ASP A 614 -4.64 -9.57 -10.05
N GLU A 615 -5.61 -10.47 -10.21
CA GLU A 615 -6.82 -10.54 -9.37
C GLU A 615 -6.53 -10.91 -7.91
N GLN A 616 -5.41 -11.62 -7.65
CA GLN A 616 -4.96 -11.91 -6.29
C GLN A 616 -4.41 -10.65 -5.61
N ARG A 617 -3.92 -9.67 -6.37
CA ARG A 617 -3.43 -8.39 -5.85
C ARG A 617 -4.58 -7.46 -5.52
N LYS A 618 -4.87 -7.27 -4.24
CA LYS A 618 -5.93 -6.37 -3.78
C LYS A 618 -5.46 -4.92 -3.85
N ASN A 619 -6.28 -4.04 -4.44
CA ASN A 619 -6.02 -2.60 -4.54
C ASN A 619 -6.32 -1.86 -3.23
N THR A 620 -5.86 -2.42 -2.12
CA THR A 620 -6.01 -1.87 -0.77
C THR A 620 -4.61 -1.68 -0.20
N ASP A 621 -4.34 -0.52 0.39
CA ASP A 621 -3.13 -0.30 1.19
C ASP A 621 -3.44 -0.84 2.60
N ALA A 622 -2.83 -1.97 2.96
CA ALA A 622 -3.00 -2.59 4.26
C ALA A 622 -1.63 -2.71 4.94
N ARG A 623 -1.57 -2.33 6.23
CA ARG A 623 -0.35 -2.38 7.05
C ARG A 623 -0.56 -3.27 8.26
N TYR A 624 0.39 -4.18 8.46
CA TYR A 624 0.34 -5.06 9.62
C TYR A 624 0.63 -4.25 10.89
N LEU A 625 -0.18 -4.45 11.93
CA LEU A 625 -0.06 -3.68 13.18
C LEU A 625 1.09 -4.16 14.07
N GLY A 626 1.73 -5.29 13.75
CA GLY A 626 2.83 -5.86 14.52
C GLY A 626 2.39 -6.83 15.63
N HIS A 627 1.09 -6.88 15.95
CA HIS A 627 0.52 -7.76 16.97
C HIS A 627 -0.89 -8.24 16.58
N PRO A 628 -1.35 -9.40 17.09
CA PRO A 628 -2.72 -9.87 16.87
C PRO A 628 -3.76 -8.94 17.51
N LEU A 629 -5.00 -9.01 17.00
CA LEU A 629 -6.13 -8.25 17.54
C LEU A 629 -6.82 -8.97 18.70
N ILE A 630 -6.78 -10.31 18.66
CA ILE A 630 -7.34 -11.20 19.68
C ILE A 630 -6.42 -12.39 19.91
N ILE A 631 -6.20 -12.73 21.18
CA ILE A 631 -5.37 -13.86 21.59
C ILE A 631 -6.23 -14.82 22.41
N PHE A 632 -6.38 -16.06 21.94
CA PHE A 632 -7.05 -17.13 22.68
C PHE A 632 -6.07 -17.92 23.55
N ARG A 633 -6.48 -18.19 24.78
CA ARG A 633 -5.84 -19.10 25.74
C ARG A 633 -6.76 -20.28 25.99
N GLU A 634 -6.19 -21.47 25.99
CA GLU A 634 -6.90 -22.72 26.30
C GLU A 634 -6.44 -23.24 27.66
N LYS A 635 -7.40 -23.65 28.49
CA LYS A 635 -7.15 -24.33 29.76
C LYS A 635 -8.23 -25.40 29.98
N ASP A 636 -7.83 -26.67 30.03
CA ASP A 636 -8.72 -27.81 30.29
C ASP A 636 -9.95 -27.87 29.36
N GLY A 637 -9.76 -27.57 28.06
CA GLY A 637 -10.84 -27.55 27.07
C GLY A 637 -11.76 -26.32 27.14
N ARG A 638 -11.45 -25.35 28.00
CA ARG A 638 -12.13 -24.04 28.09
C ARG A 638 -11.27 -22.96 27.44
N TYR A 639 -11.94 -22.03 26.77
CA TYR A 639 -11.27 -21.00 25.97
C TYR A 639 -11.59 -19.61 26.52
N ASP A 640 -10.55 -18.82 26.73
CA ASP A 640 -10.65 -17.41 27.08
C ASP A 640 -9.87 -16.56 26.08
N TYR A 641 -10.18 -15.27 25.98
CA TYR A 641 -9.51 -14.38 25.04
C TYR A 641 -9.21 -12.99 25.61
N GLU A 642 -8.14 -12.40 25.09
CA GLU A 642 -7.78 -11.00 25.36
C GLU A 642 -7.78 -10.19 24.05
N LEU A 643 -8.34 -8.98 24.10
CA LEU A 643 -8.37 -8.03 22.97
C LEU A 643 -7.29 -6.97 23.13
N SER A 644 -6.60 -6.66 22.04
CA SER A 644 -5.74 -5.48 21.95
C SER A 644 -6.57 -4.18 21.88
N PRO A 645 -5.96 -3.00 22.16
CA PRO A 645 -6.65 -1.71 21.99
C PRO A 645 -7.24 -1.51 20.58
N GLU A 646 -6.54 -1.99 19.56
CA GLU A 646 -6.94 -1.98 18.15
C GLU A 646 -8.06 -3.01 17.90
N GLY A 647 -8.00 -4.18 18.53
CA GLY A 647 -9.04 -5.21 18.44
C GLY A 647 -10.39 -4.72 18.95
N ARG A 648 -10.39 -3.88 19.99
CA ARG A 648 -11.60 -3.21 20.50
C ARG A 648 -12.20 -2.21 19.51
N LYS A 649 -11.40 -1.65 18.59
CA LYS A 649 -11.83 -0.68 17.57
C LYS A 649 -12.25 -1.32 16.25
N CYS A 650 -11.91 -2.59 16.03
CA CYS A 650 -12.25 -3.30 14.80
C CYS A 650 -13.74 -3.64 14.76
N HIS A 651 -14.51 -2.96 13.91
CA HIS A 651 -15.97 -3.13 13.84
C HIS A 651 -16.35 -4.58 13.56
N TYR A 652 -15.68 -5.25 12.62
CA TYR A 652 -16.04 -6.61 12.25
C TYR A 652 -15.69 -7.64 13.32
N LEU A 653 -14.60 -7.44 14.08
CA LEU A 653 -14.27 -8.30 15.22
C LEU A 653 -15.31 -8.15 16.33
N GLN A 654 -15.74 -6.92 16.64
CA GLN A 654 -16.83 -6.67 17.59
C GLN A 654 -18.15 -7.29 17.11
N PHE A 655 -18.44 -7.24 15.81
CA PHE A 655 -19.59 -7.94 15.23
C PHE A 655 -19.53 -9.45 15.46
N LEU A 656 -18.37 -10.09 15.28
CA LEU A 656 -18.19 -11.51 15.54
C LEU A 656 -18.36 -11.84 17.04
N ILE A 657 -17.89 -10.97 17.94
CA ILE A 657 -18.11 -11.11 19.39
C ILE A 657 -19.61 -11.02 19.71
N ASN A 658 -20.30 -10.00 19.20
CA ASN A 658 -21.73 -9.79 19.44
C ASN A 658 -22.57 -10.98 18.94
N THR A 659 -22.29 -11.49 17.74
CA THR A 659 -22.96 -12.68 17.17
C THR A 659 -22.52 -14.01 17.81
N SER A 660 -21.54 -13.99 18.70
CA SER A 660 -21.12 -15.15 19.51
C SER A 660 -21.61 -15.07 20.95
N ASN A 661 -22.23 -13.96 21.35
CA ASN A 661 -22.81 -13.77 22.66
C ASN A 661 -24.25 -14.31 22.69
N PHE A 662 -24.45 -15.49 23.29
CA PHE A 662 -25.77 -16.11 23.48
C PHE A 662 -26.45 -15.71 24.79
N THR A 663 -25.72 -15.06 25.69
CA THR A 663 -26.21 -14.62 27.01
C THR A 663 -26.55 -13.14 27.05
N TRP A 664 -26.57 -12.44 25.92
CA TRP A 664 -26.77 -10.99 25.82
C TRP A 664 -28.09 -10.47 26.44
N ARG A 665 -29.08 -11.33 26.63
CA ARG A 665 -30.36 -11.00 27.29
C ARG A 665 -30.34 -11.13 28.81
N LYS A 666 -29.35 -11.84 29.34
CA LYS A 666 -29.19 -12.03 30.79
C LYS A 666 -28.53 -10.80 31.39
N ARG A 667 -28.84 -10.53 32.65
CA ARG A 667 -28.08 -9.53 33.41
C ARG A 667 -26.68 -10.07 33.71
N PRO A 668 -25.64 -9.22 33.82
CA PRO A 668 -24.27 -9.68 34.05
C PRO A 668 -24.11 -10.61 35.26
N GLU A 669 -24.92 -10.41 36.30
CA GLU A 669 -24.89 -11.22 37.53
C GLU A 669 -25.54 -12.61 37.35
N GLU A 670 -26.32 -12.82 36.29
CA GLU A 670 -27.02 -14.07 35.96
C GLU A 670 -26.23 -14.96 34.97
N ILE A 671 -25.07 -14.49 34.49
CA ILE A 671 -24.23 -15.21 33.52
C ILE A 671 -23.28 -16.13 34.26
N GLU A 672 -23.39 -17.43 34.01
CA GLU A 672 -22.47 -18.42 34.58
C GLU A 672 -21.13 -18.43 33.83
N GLU A 673 -20.06 -18.79 34.54
CA GLU A 673 -18.70 -18.87 33.95
C GLU A 673 -18.65 -19.88 32.79
N SER A 674 -19.39 -20.99 32.89
CA SER A 674 -19.58 -21.99 31.83
C SER A 674 -20.14 -21.38 30.55
N GLU A 675 -21.12 -20.48 30.65
CA GLU A 675 -21.75 -19.82 29.50
C GLU A 675 -20.82 -18.81 28.83
N ILE A 676 -19.94 -18.16 29.61
CA ILE A 676 -18.87 -17.31 29.06
C ILE A 676 -17.94 -18.15 28.20
N PHE A 677 -17.51 -19.32 28.70
CA PHE A 677 -16.65 -20.23 27.93
C PHE A 677 -17.36 -20.77 26.67
N GLU A 678 -18.67 -21.03 26.71
CA GLU A 678 -19.46 -21.39 25.51
C GLU A 678 -19.47 -20.27 24.47
N ASN A 679 -19.72 -19.01 24.89
CA ASN A 679 -19.68 -17.84 24.01
C ASN A 679 -18.29 -17.67 23.37
N ASN A 680 -17.23 -17.85 24.15
CA ASN A 680 -15.86 -17.79 23.66
C ASN A 680 -15.55 -18.89 22.65
N LEU A 681 -16.05 -20.11 22.87
CA LEU A 681 -15.92 -21.22 21.92
C LEU A 681 -16.69 -20.94 20.61
N HIS A 682 -17.87 -20.32 20.69
CA HIS A 682 -18.61 -19.87 19.50
C HIS A 682 -17.84 -18.83 18.69
N LEU A 683 -17.13 -17.90 19.35
CA LEU A 683 -16.29 -16.91 18.68
C LEU A 683 -15.07 -17.56 18.01
N LEU A 684 -14.34 -18.40 18.75
CA LEU A 684 -13.19 -19.12 18.23
C LEU A 684 -13.56 -19.98 17.01
N SER A 685 -14.69 -20.70 17.10
CA SER A 685 -15.23 -21.51 16.00
C SER A 685 -15.46 -20.68 14.72
N LYS A 686 -16.09 -19.50 14.84
CA LYS A 686 -16.29 -18.59 13.69
C LYS A 686 -14.98 -18.07 13.11
N MET A 687 -14.03 -17.66 13.95
CA MET A 687 -12.74 -17.14 13.50
C MET A 687 -11.89 -18.21 12.82
N CYS A 688 -11.85 -19.42 13.36
CA CYS A 688 -11.17 -20.57 12.73
C CYS A 688 -11.85 -20.97 11.40
N ALA A 689 -13.18 -20.92 11.32
CA ALA A 689 -13.90 -21.20 10.06
C ALA A 689 -13.61 -20.13 8.99
N ILE A 690 -13.50 -18.85 9.37
CA ILE A 690 -13.05 -17.76 8.49
C ILE A 690 -11.61 -18.01 8.03
N GLY A 691 -10.70 -18.37 8.94
CA GLY A 691 -9.32 -18.73 8.61
C GLY A 691 -9.24 -19.90 7.61
N TYR A 692 -10.03 -20.95 7.82
CA TYR A 692 -10.14 -22.09 6.89
C TYR A 692 -10.59 -21.68 5.49
N MET A 693 -11.59 -20.79 5.39
CA MET A 693 -12.08 -20.29 4.10
C MET A 693 -11.05 -19.40 3.37
N LEU A 694 -10.19 -18.69 4.10
CA LEU A 694 -9.13 -17.84 3.54
C LEU A 694 -7.89 -18.61 3.08
N MET A 695 -7.59 -19.75 3.70
CA MET A 695 -6.46 -20.59 3.29
C MET A 695 -6.66 -21.08 1.85
N GLU A 696 -5.66 -20.92 0.98
CA GLU A 696 -5.75 -21.47 -0.38
C GLU A 696 -5.60 -23.01 -0.39
N CYS A 697 -4.83 -23.56 0.56
CA CYS A 697 -4.62 -25.00 0.64
C CYS A 697 -5.92 -25.73 0.98
N LYS A 698 -6.23 -26.80 0.22
CA LYS A 698 -7.33 -27.71 0.51
C LYS A 698 -6.73 -29.03 1.01
N ASP A 699 -6.80 -29.24 2.32
CA ASP A 699 -6.30 -30.45 2.97
C ASP A 699 -7.31 -31.60 2.76
N ALA A 700 -6.83 -32.73 2.23
CA ALA A 700 -7.64 -33.95 2.09
C ALA A 700 -8.18 -34.48 3.43
N ASN A 701 -7.50 -34.18 4.55
CA ASN A 701 -7.95 -34.53 5.90
C ASN A 701 -9.05 -33.58 6.42
N VAL A 702 -9.23 -32.41 5.80
CA VAL A 702 -10.18 -31.37 6.23
C VAL A 702 -11.02 -30.89 5.04
N THR A 703 -12.00 -31.72 4.66
CA THR A 703 -12.90 -31.54 3.51
C THR A 703 -14.30 -31.08 3.92
N ARG A 704 -14.38 -29.96 4.67
CA ARG A 704 -15.63 -29.47 5.26
C ARG A 704 -16.23 -28.30 4.50
N ALA A 705 -17.55 -28.29 4.38
CA ALA A 705 -18.31 -27.09 4.09
C ALA A 705 -18.58 -26.34 5.41
N VAL A 706 -18.37 -25.02 5.42
CA VAL A 706 -18.72 -24.18 6.57
C VAL A 706 -20.20 -23.82 6.47
N ILE A 707 -20.97 -24.13 7.51
CA ILE A 707 -22.41 -23.91 7.55
C ILE A 707 -22.73 -22.94 8.69
N GLY A 708 -23.23 -21.76 8.33
CA GLY A 708 -23.71 -20.76 9.29
C GLY A 708 -25.17 -20.97 9.62
N MET A 709 -25.50 -21.19 10.89
CA MET A 709 -26.87 -21.44 11.33
C MET A 709 -27.31 -20.53 12.48
N ASP A 710 -28.62 -20.39 12.66
CA ASP A 710 -29.18 -19.62 13.77
C ASP A 710 -29.05 -20.32 15.12
N GLY A 711 -28.78 -19.49 16.11
CA GLY A 711 -28.49 -19.86 17.48
C GLY A 711 -29.69 -20.02 18.38
N LYS A 712 -30.85 -19.48 18.03
CA LYS A 712 -32.07 -19.54 18.86
C LYS A 712 -32.89 -20.79 18.55
N GLN A 713 -33.54 -21.35 19.58
CA GLN A 713 -34.72 -22.20 19.39
C GLN A 713 -35.89 -21.28 18.98
N SER A 714 -36.17 -21.12 17.68
CA SER A 714 -37.53 -20.73 17.28
C SER A 714 -38.42 -21.96 17.24
N GLU A 715 -39.69 -21.76 17.55
CA GLU A 715 -40.74 -22.69 17.20
C GLU A 715 -40.63 -23.02 15.71
N VAL A 716 -40.81 -24.30 15.38
CA VAL A 716 -40.69 -24.83 14.02
C VAL A 716 -41.57 -24.02 13.06
N GLY A 717 -40.97 -23.14 12.26
CA GLY A 717 -41.67 -22.33 11.24
C GLY A 717 -41.32 -20.85 11.23
N ASP A 718 -40.85 -20.28 12.36
CA ASP A 718 -40.52 -18.85 12.41
C ASP A 718 -39.11 -18.58 11.89
N SER A 719 -39.05 -17.96 10.71
CA SER A 719 -37.82 -17.52 10.07
C SER A 719 -37.27 -16.27 10.77
N ASN A 720 -36.40 -16.46 11.76
CA ASN A 720 -35.63 -15.38 12.38
C ASN A 720 -34.47 -14.94 11.48
N GLY A 721 -34.79 -14.27 10.37
CA GLY A 721 -33.78 -13.67 9.49
C GLY A 721 -33.00 -12.54 10.18
N ARG A 722 -31.85 -12.16 9.59
CA ARG A 722 -31.01 -10.98 9.97
C ARG A 722 -30.04 -11.12 11.14
N SER A 723 -29.69 -12.33 11.57
CA SER A 723 -28.61 -12.57 12.55
C SER A 723 -27.18 -12.31 12.04
N GLY A 724 -27.02 -11.91 10.77
CA GLY A 724 -25.73 -11.53 10.19
C GLY A 724 -24.93 -12.69 9.57
N LYS A 725 -25.51 -13.89 9.41
CA LYS A 725 -24.87 -15.05 8.77
C LYS A 725 -24.33 -14.73 7.37
N SER A 726 -25.16 -14.15 6.50
CA SER A 726 -24.78 -13.80 5.13
C SER A 726 -23.71 -12.69 5.07
N LEU A 727 -23.48 -11.91 6.14
CA LEU A 727 -22.39 -10.92 6.18
C LEU A 727 -21.01 -11.57 6.13
N VAL A 728 -20.84 -12.79 6.64
CA VAL A 728 -19.59 -13.55 6.49
C VAL A 728 -19.34 -13.92 5.03
N GLY A 729 -20.39 -14.33 4.31
CA GLY A 729 -20.29 -14.58 2.87
C GLY A 729 -19.96 -13.31 2.09
N GLU A 730 -20.57 -12.18 2.47
CA GLU A 730 -20.29 -10.89 1.83
C GLU A 730 -18.87 -10.38 2.12
N LEU A 731 -18.35 -10.56 3.35
CA LEU A 731 -16.95 -10.32 3.68
C LEU A 731 -16.03 -11.15 2.77
N MET A 732 -16.32 -12.43 2.58
CA MET A 732 -15.50 -13.31 1.72
C MET A 732 -15.46 -12.80 0.29
N ARG A 733 -16.58 -12.31 -0.25
CA ARG A 733 -16.62 -11.72 -1.61
C ARG A 733 -15.74 -10.48 -1.77
N GLN A 734 -15.44 -9.76 -0.69
CA GLN A 734 -14.54 -8.61 -0.72
C GLN A 734 -13.05 -9.02 -0.68
N VAL A 735 -12.74 -10.19 -0.14
CA VAL A 735 -11.34 -10.58 0.18
C VAL A 735 -10.82 -11.78 -0.60
N VAL A 736 -11.69 -12.66 -1.10
CA VAL A 736 -11.35 -13.83 -1.92
C VAL A 736 -12.28 -13.97 -3.11
N ASP A 737 -11.75 -14.51 -4.21
CA ASP A 737 -12.51 -14.72 -5.45
C ASP A 737 -13.60 -15.78 -5.20
N THR A 738 -14.84 -15.31 -5.14
CA THR A 738 -16.00 -16.06 -4.66
C THR A 738 -17.11 -16.10 -5.70
N VAL A 739 -17.59 -17.31 -6.03
CA VAL A 739 -18.80 -17.49 -6.85
C VAL A 739 -20.03 -17.52 -5.94
N TYR A 740 -20.98 -16.64 -6.22
CA TYR A 740 -22.24 -16.55 -5.49
C TYR A 740 -23.35 -17.37 -6.16
N ILE A 741 -24.06 -18.18 -5.39
CA ILE A 741 -25.18 -18.99 -5.84
C ILE A 741 -26.37 -18.79 -4.90
N SER A 742 -27.55 -18.54 -5.47
CA SER A 742 -28.80 -18.45 -4.71
C SER A 742 -29.36 -19.85 -4.41
N GLY A 743 -29.33 -20.26 -3.14
CA GLY A 743 -29.79 -21.56 -2.65
C GLY A 743 -31.31 -21.78 -2.64
N LYS A 744 -32.12 -20.74 -2.89
CA LYS A 744 -33.59 -20.83 -3.00
C LYS A 744 -34.10 -21.37 -4.34
N ARG A 745 -33.22 -21.56 -5.32
CA ARG A 745 -33.59 -22.08 -6.64
C ARG A 745 -34.03 -23.55 -6.55
N THR A 746 -35.23 -23.86 -7.04
CA THR A 746 -35.79 -25.22 -6.99
C THR A 746 -35.09 -26.20 -7.92
N ASP A 747 -34.45 -25.70 -8.98
CA ASP A 747 -33.74 -26.44 -10.01
C ASP A 747 -32.25 -26.66 -9.70
N ILE A 748 -31.77 -26.20 -8.54
CA ILE A 748 -30.34 -26.23 -8.17
C ILE A 748 -29.71 -27.63 -8.26
N PHE A 749 -30.48 -28.69 -8.00
CA PHE A 749 -29.97 -30.08 -8.07
C PHE A 749 -29.99 -30.68 -9.48
N ASN A 750 -30.71 -30.06 -10.42
CA ASN A 750 -30.91 -30.55 -11.78
C ASN A 750 -30.21 -29.68 -12.83
N ASP A 751 -29.76 -28.48 -12.47
CA ASP A 751 -29.04 -27.58 -13.38
C ASP A 751 -27.63 -28.08 -13.65
N SER A 752 -27.40 -28.56 -14.88
CA SER A 752 -26.08 -29.03 -15.32
C SER A 752 -25.05 -27.91 -15.45
N PHE A 753 -25.46 -26.64 -15.44
CA PHE A 753 -24.61 -25.44 -15.57
C PHE A 753 -24.49 -24.63 -14.27
N ILE A 754 -24.92 -25.17 -13.13
CA ILE A 754 -24.84 -24.50 -11.82
C ILE A 754 -23.42 -23.98 -11.48
N TRP A 755 -22.39 -24.70 -11.93
CA TRP A 755 -20.99 -24.37 -11.68
C TRP A 755 -20.34 -23.54 -12.79
N ASN A 756 -21.10 -23.05 -13.78
CA ASN A 756 -20.57 -22.41 -14.99
C ASN A 756 -19.58 -21.27 -14.70
N ASP A 757 -19.78 -20.54 -13.62
CA ASP A 757 -18.96 -19.35 -13.30
C ASP A 757 -17.69 -19.71 -12.51
N ILE A 758 -17.49 -20.98 -12.13
CA ILE A 758 -16.26 -21.45 -11.47
C ILE A 758 -15.12 -21.51 -12.49
N ASP A 759 -13.98 -20.94 -12.13
CA ASP A 759 -12.73 -20.99 -12.88
C ASP A 759 -11.53 -21.42 -11.99
N GLU A 760 -10.30 -21.39 -12.52
CA GLU A 760 -9.08 -21.78 -11.77
C GLU A 760 -8.66 -20.78 -10.67
N ARG A 761 -9.29 -19.60 -10.65
CA ARG A 761 -9.04 -18.51 -9.69
C ARG A 761 -9.97 -18.60 -8.51
N THR A 762 -11.20 -19.07 -8.74
CA THR A 762 -12.26 -19.23 -7.74
C THR A 762 -11.75 -20.01 -6.52
N ARG A 763 -11.82 -19.40 -5.32
CA ARG A 763 -11.39 -19.99 -4.04
C ARG A 763 -12.55 -20.42 -3.16
N LEU A 764 -13.70 -19.76 -3.28
CA LEU A 764 -14.88 -20.02 -2.46
C LEU A 764 -16.15 -20.07 -3.32
N VAL A 765 -17.06 -20.98 -2.98
CA VAL A 765 -18.44 -21.00 -3.44
C VAL A 765 -19.33 -20.61 -2.26
N PHE A 766 -20.08 -19.54 -2.42
CA PHE A 766 -21.02 -19.03 -1.44
C PHE A 766 -22.44 -19.35 -1.90
N ILE A 767 -23.10 -20.31 -1.22
CA ILE A 767 -24.48 -20.71 -1.48
C ILE A 767 -25.39 -20.06 -0.44
N ASP A 768 -25.98 -18.92 -0.74
CA ASP A 768 -26.76 -18.14 0.21
C ASP A 768 -28.22 -18.64 0.29
N ASP A 769 -28.78 -18.59 1.50
CA ASP A 769 -30.21 -18.79 1.78
C ASP A 769 -30.78 -20.10 1.19
N VAL A 770 -30.21 -21.24 1.60
CA VAL A 770 -30.67 -22.56 1.13
C VAL A 770 -32.08 -22.91 1.61
N MET A 771 -32.80 -23.68 0.79
CA MET A 771 -34.13 -24.20 1.13
C MET A 771 -34.11 -25.14 2.35
N LEU A 772 -35.25 -25.24 3.05
CA LEU A 772 -35.41 -26.01 4.29
C LEU A 772 -35.02 -27.51 4.15
N ASN A 773 -35.21 -28.09 2.96
CA ASN A 773 -34.86 -29.47 2.64
C ASN A 773 -33.65 -29.58 1.70
N PHE A 774 -32.69 -28.67 1.80
CA PHE A 774 -31.49 -28.70 0.96
C PHE A 774 -30.74 -30.03 1.13
N ASN A 775 -30.59 -30.78 0.03
CA ASN A 775 -29.85 -32.03 0.01
C ASN A 775 -28.34 -31.77 0.02
N PHE A 776 -27.72 -31.85 1.20
CA PHE A 776 -26.28 -31.62 1.35
C PHE A 776 -25.41 -32.71 0.71
N GLU A 777 -25.93 -33.93 0.51
CA GLU A 777 -25.19 -35.01 -0.17
C GLU A 777 -24.82 -34.65 -1.61
N PHE A 778 -25.59 -33.75 -2.23
CA PHE A 778 -25.29 -33.19 -3.55
C PHE A 778 -23.87 -32.61 -3.65
N LEU A 779 -23.33 -32.10 -2.54
CA LEU A 779 -22.00 -31.48 -2.50
C LEU A 779 -20.89 -32.46 -2.13
N PHE A 780 -21.19 -33.71 -1.74
CA PHE A 780 -20.16 -34.67 -1.30
C PHE A 780 -19.06 -34.90 -2.35
N PRO A 781 -19.38 -35.12 -3.65
CA PRO A 781 -18.34 -35.32 -4.66
C PRO A 781 -17.43 -34.10 -4.80
N ASN A 782 -18.00 -32.90 -4.70
CA ASN A 782 -17.27 -31.62 -4.83
C ASN A 782 -16.39 -31.32 -3.61
N LEU A 783 -16.79 -31.78 -2.42
CA LEU A 783 -16.03 -31.58 -1.19
C LEU A 783 -14.81 -32.50 -1.10
N THR A 784 -14.93 -33.76 -1.53
CA THR A 784 -13.88 -34.78 -1.34
C THR A 784 -13.13 -35.19 -2.61
N GLY A 785 -13.54 -34.72 -3.80
CA GLY A 785 -12.95 -35.11 -5.08
C GLY A 785 -12.69 -33.93 -6.02
N ASP A 786 -12.42 -34.27 -7.29
CA ASP A 786 -12.23 -33.29 -8.36
C ASP A 786 -13.55 -32.60 -8.73
N TRP A 787 -13.48 -31.32 -9.06
CA TRP A 787 -14.66 -30.51 -9.35
C TRP A 787 -14.88 -30.38 -10.86
N THR A 788 -15.91 -31.05 -11.37
CA THR A 788 -16.34 -30.91 -12.76
C THR A 788 -17.23 -29.69 -12.97
N VAL A 789 -16.97 -28.92 -14.03
CA VAL A 789 -17.74 -27.76 -14.46
C VAL A 789 -18.14 -27.90 -15.93
N ASN A 790 -19.45 -27.76 -16.21
CA ASN A 790 -19.94 -27.65 -17.58
C ASN A 790 -20.04 -26.17 -17.96
N LYS A 791 -19.27 -25.72 -18.95
CA LYS A 791 -19.30 -24.35 -19.46
C LYS A 791 -20.36 -24.21 -20.55
N LYS A 792 -21.21 -23.19 -20.46
CA LYS A 792 -22.24 -22.92 -21.48
C LYS A 792 -21.57 -22.53 -22.81
N GLY A 793 -21.79 -23.33 -23.85
CA GLY A 793 -21.15 -23.11 -25.16
C GLY A 793 -19.67 -23.50 -25.23
N GLY A 794 -19.13 -24.12 -24.17
CA GLY A 794 -17.73 -24.55 -24.09
C GLY A 794 -17.57 -26.04 -23.78
N ALA A 795 -16.32 -26.50 -23.74
CA ALA A 795 -16.00 -27.85 -23.29
C ALA A 795 -16.19 -27.98 -21.76
N ARG A 796 -16.47 -29.19 -21.30
CA ARG A 796 -16.47 -29.55 -19.88
C ARG A 796 -15.05 -29.50 -19.33
N ILE A 797 -14.86 -28.88 -18.17
CA ILE A 797 -13.57 -28.70 -17.49
C ILE A 797 -13.61 -29.43 -16.14
N THR A 798 -12.51 -30.04 -15.73
CA THR A 798 -12.38 -30.68 -14.41
C THR A 798 -11.21 -30.06 -13.65
N TYR A 799 -11.50 -29.47 -12.50
CA TYR A 799 -10.49 -28.90 -11.60
C TYR A 799 -10.03 -29.94 -10.58
N PRO A 800 -8.71 -30.18 -10.42
CA PRO A 800 -8.19 -31.08 -9.40
C PRO A 800 -8.61 -30.66 -7.99
N PHE A 801 -8.81 -31.62 -7.09
CA PHE A 801 -9.19 -31.38 -5.69
C PHE A 801 -8.38 -30.24 -5.03
N ALA A 802 -7.04 -30.26 -5.14
CA ALA A 802 -6.16 -29.27 -4.52
C ALA A 802 -6.35 -27.83 -5.03
N LYS A 803 -6.98 -27.63 -6.20
CA LYS A 803 -7.27 -26.33 -6.81
C LYS A 803 -8.77 -26.00 -6.81
N SER A 804 -9.61 -26.91 -6.31
CA SER A 804 -11.06 -26.73 -6.24
C SER A 804 -11.46 -25.81 -5.06
N PRO A 805 -12.57 -25.06 -5.17
CA PRO A 805 -12.98 -24.12 -4.13
C PRO A 805 -13.49 -24.81 -2.86
N LYS A 806 -13.53 -24.03 -1.78
CA LYS A 806 -14.24 -24.35 -0.52
C LYS A 806 -15.70 -23.88 -0.60
N VAL A 807 -16.55 -24.30 0.35
CA VAL A 807 -17.98 -23.99 0.32
C VAL A 807 -18.44 -23.34 1.63
N TYR A 808 -19.17 -22.23 1.51
CA TYR A 808 -19.87 -21.56 2.61
C TYR A 808 -21.38 -21.56 2.37
N ILE A 809 -22.15 -21.94 3.40
CA ILE A 809 -23.62 -22.04 3.33
C ILE A 809 -24.24 -21.43 4.60
N PRO A 810 -24.72 -20.18 4.56
CA PRO A 810 -25.60 -19.66 5.60
C PRO A 810 -27.04 -20.16 5.39
N THR A 811 -27.67 -20.60 6.47
CA THR A 811 -29.03 -21.14 6.47
C THR A 811 -29.79 -20.73 7.72
N ASN A 812 -31.08 -20.47 7.56
CA ASN A 812 -32.00 -20.25 8.69
C ASN A 812 -32.54 -21.57 9.26
N HIS A 813 -32.28 -22.69 8.58
CA HIS A 813 -32.78 -24.02 8.95
C HIS A 813 -31.62 -25.00 9.15
N ALA A 814 -31.78 -25.96 10.07
CA ALA A 814 -30.81 -27.04 10.19
C ALA A 814 -30.81 -27.91 8.91
N ILE A 815 -29.61 -28.17 8.38
CA ILE A 815 -29.44 -29.05 7.21
C ILE A 815 -29.69 -30.50 7.64
N ARG A 816 -30.55 -31.20 6.89
CA ARG A 816 -30.89 -32.61 7.15
C ARG A 816 -29.71 -33.53 6.79
N GLY A 817 -29.48 -34.56 7.61
CA GLY A 817 -28.41 -35.54 7.42
C GLY A 817 -27.84 -36.06 8.74
N THR A 818 -27.78 -37.37 8.93
CA THR A 818 -27.26 -38.04 10.14
C THR A 818 -26.20 -39.07 9.74
N GLY A 819 -25.12 -39.18 10.52
CA GLY A 819 -24.06 -40.18 10.33
C GLY A 819 -22.67 -39.56 10.21
N SER A 820 -21.65 -40.41 10.32
CA SER A 820 -20.23 -40.02 10.26
C SER A 820 -19.89 -39.28 8.96
N SER A 821 -20.47 -39.71 7.83
CA SER A 821 -20.28 -39.07 6.53
C SER A 821 -20.68 -37.59 6.49
N TYR A 822 -21.66 -37.18 7.28
CA TYR A 822 -22.09 -35.79 7.38
C TYR A 822 -21.22 -35.01 8.36
N THR A 823 -20.93 -35.56 9.54
CA THR A 823 -20.15 -34.88 10.59
C THR A 823 -18.74 -34.55 10.14
N ASP A 824 -18.13 -35.38 9.29
CA ASP A 824 -16.78 -35.14 8.78
C ASP A 824 -16.71 -34.09 7.67
N ARG A 825 -17.85 -33.79 7.03
CA ARG A 825 -17.99 -32.86 5.90
C ARG A 825 -18.67 -31.53 6.28
N GLN A 826 -19.13 -31.39 7.52
CA GLN A 826 -19.83 -30.20 8.01
C GLN A 826 -19.03 -29.52 9.13
N TRP A 827 -18.78 -28.23 8.97
CA TRP A 827 -18.31 -27.36 10.03
C TRP A 827 -19.42 -26.39 10.40
N LEU A 828 -20.10 -26.65 11.51
CA LEU A 828 -21.25 -25.86 11.95
C LEU A 828 -20.77 -24.68 12.78
N ILE A 829 -21.15 -23.47 12.38
CA ILE A 829 -20.98 -22.25 13.16
C ILE A 829 -22.35 -21.65 13.48
N ALA A 830 -22.57 -21.28 14.74
CA ALA A 830 -23.87 -20.78 15.22
C ALA A 830 -23.81 -19.27 15.50
N PHE A 831 -24.84 -18.54 15.09
CA PHE A 831 -24.99 -17.09 15.30
C PHE A 831 -26.08 -16.81 16.33
N SER A 832 -25.76 -16.01 17.36
CA SER A 832 -26.78 -15.52 18.28
C SER A 832 -27.75 -14.57 17.58
N ASP A 833 -28.92 -14.37 18.18
CA ASP A 833 -29.93 -13.41 17.69
C ASP A 833 -29.74 -12.00 18.28
N PHE A 834 -28.49 -11.68 18.66
CA PHE A 834 -28.07 -10.36 19.10
C PHE A 834 -28.44 -9.28 18.07
N TYR A 835 -28.18 -9.58 16.80
CA TYR A 835 -28.74 -8.84 15.67
C TYR A 835 -30.00 -9.54 15.15
N ASN A 836 -31.02 -8.75 14.86
CA ASN A 836 -32.34 -9.21 14.45
C ASN A 836 -33.06 -8.12 13.65
N ASP A 837 -34.37 -8.23 13.49
CA ASP A 837 -35.20 -7.26 12.80
C ASP A 837 -35.23 -5.88 13.48
N LYS A 838 -35.06 -5.84 14.81
CA LYS A 838 -35.12 -4.63 15.65
C LYS A 838 -33.76 -4.05 15.99
N HIS A 839 -32.70 -4.86 16.00
CA HIS A 839 -31.34 -4.44 16.32
C HIS A 839 -30.39 -4.87 15.21
N LYS A 840 -29.84 -3.91 14.45
CA LYS A 840 -29.00 -4.14 13.28
C LYS A 840 -27.55 -3.74 13.59
N PRO A 841 -26.55 -4.28 12.87
CA PRO A 841 -25.16 -3.83 13.00
C PRO A 841 -24.98 -2.31 12.83
N MET A 842 -25.80 -1.68 11.98
CA MET A 842 -25.76 -0.22 11.80
C MET A 842 -26.08 0.56 13.08
N ASP A 843 -26.88 -0.01 14.00
CA ASP A 843 -27.23 0.63 15.26
C ASP A 843 -26.03 0.69 16.23
N ASP A 844 -25.17 -0.35 16.20
CA ASP A 844 -23.96 -0.43 17.04
C ASP A 844 -22.77 0.35 16.44
N PHE A 845 -22.59 0.30 15.12
CA PHE A 845 -21.39 0.83 14.47
C PHE A 845 -21.61 2.19 13.78
N GLY A 846 -22.87 2.62 13.58
CA GLY A 846 -23.21 3.89 12.93
C GLY A 846 -22.90 3.98 11.43
N VAL A 847 -22.36 2.90 10.84
CA VAL A 847 -21.93 2.83 9.43
C VAL A 847 -22.29 1.46 8.83
N LEU A 848 -22.56 1.44 7.52
CA LEU A 848 -22.75 0.23 6.76
C LEU A 848 -21.40 -0.47 6.50
N PHE A 849 -21.35 -1.78 6.81
CA PHE A 849 -20.15 -2.58 6.55
C PHE A 849 -19.75 -2.56 5.07
N PHE A 850 -18.45 -2.59 4.83
CA PHE A 850 -17.77 -2.63 3.52
C PHE A 850 -17.91 -1.35 2.67
N SER A 851 -19.12 -0.78 2.60
CA SER A 851 -19.46 0.36 1.74
C SER A 851 -19.09 1.72 2.34
N GLU A 852 -19.22 1.89 3.66
CA GLU A 852 -18.93 3.15 4.36
C GLU A 852 -17.66 3.08 5.23
N TRP A 853 -16.89 2.00 5.11
CA TRP A 853 -15.63 1.85 5.85
C TRP A 853 -14.53 2.73 5.26
N ASP A 854 -13.83 3.42 6.16
CA ASP A 854 -12.62 4.14 5.85
C ASP A 854 -11.40 3.20 5.75
N PHE A 855 -10.25 3.78 5.42
CA PHE A 855 -8.98 3.06 5.41
C PHE A 855 -8.69 2.34 6.74
N THR A 856 -9.02 2.99 7.86
CA THR A 856 -8.72 2.46 9.20
C THR A 856 -9.47 1.15 9.46
N GLN A 857 -10.78 1.12 9.19
CA GLN A 857 -11.60 -0.08 9.42
C GLN A 857 -11.24 -1.21 8.45
N TRP A 858 -10.92 -0.90 7.19
CA TRP A 858 -10.40 -1.91 6.27
C TRP A 858 -9.07 -2.49 6.75
N ASN A 859 -8.14 -1.65 7.23
CA ASN A 859 -6.86 -2.12 7.73
C ASN A 859 -7.01 -3.02 8.97
N LEU A 860 -7.88 -2.63 9.92
CA LEU A 860 -8.21 -3.46 11.09
C LEU A 860 -8.84 -4.79 10.67
N THR A 861 -9.73 -4.78 9.69
CA THR A 861 -10.36 -6.00 9.17
C THR A 861 -9.32 -6.93 8.53
N TRP A 862 -8.38 -6.43 7.72
CA TRP A 862 -7.31 -7.26 7.17
C TRP A 862 -6.41 -7.88 8.25
N ASN A 863 -6.07 -7.12 9.30
CA ASN A 863 -5.34 -7.64 10.46
C ASN A 863 -6.16 -8.73 11.20
N MET A 864 -7.47 -8.57 11.32
CA MET A 864 -8.37 -9.60 11.87
C MET A 864 -8.37 -10.87 11.01
N LEU A 865 -8.40 -10.75 9.68
CA LEU A 865 -8.36 -11.89 8.76
C LEU A 865 -7.04 -12.67 8.85
N ALA A 866 -5.91 -11.95 8.96
CA ALA A 866 -4.62 -12.58 9.22
C ALA A 866 -4.65 -13.31 10.57
N ASN A 867 -5.19 -12.69 11.62
CA ASN A 867 -5.36 -13.34 12.93
C ASN A 867 -6.25 -14.60 12.86
N CYS A 868 -7.33 -14.59 12.06
CA CYS A 868 -8.18 -15.77 11.82
C CYS A 868 -7.42 -16.94 11.19
N ILE A 869 -6.54 -16.67 10.22
CA ILE A 869 -5.65 -17.69 9.63
C ILE A 869 -4.74 -18.26 10.71
N GLN A 870 -4.10 -17.42 11.52
CA GLN A 870 -3.22 -17.90 12.60
C GLN A 870 -3.98 -18.76 13.63
N LEU A 871 -5.21 -18.38 13.98
CA LEU A 871 -6.06 -19.16 14.88
C LEU A 871 -6.44 -20.50 14.26
N TYR A 872 -6.76 -20.55 12.97
CA TYR A 872 -7.01 -21.81 12.26
C TYR A 872 -5.77 -22.71 12.23
N LEU A 873 -4.59 -22.17 11.91
CA LEU A 873 -3.34 -22.93 11.92
C LEU A 873 -2.98 -23.44 13.33
N LYS A 874 -3.41 -22.74 14.39
CA LYS A 874 -3.16 -23.12 15.77
C LYS A 874 -4.15 -24.15 16.32
N PHE A 875 -5.45 -23.94 16.15
CA PHE A 875 -6.49 -24.74 16.78
C PHE A 875 -7.16 -25.73 15.82
N GLY A 876 -6.95 -25.59 14.51
CA GLY A 876 -7.58 -26.42 13.50
C GLY A 876 -9.09 -26.25 13.47
N VAL A 877 -9.80 -27.38 13.36
CA VAL A 877 -11.26 -27.39 13.28
C VAL A 877 -11.89 -27.34 14.68
N VAL A 878 -12.51 -26.20 15.00
CA VAL A 878 -13.20 -25.96 16.27
C VAL A 878 -14.71 -25.99 16.05
N GLN A 879 -15.39 -27.02 16.53
CA GLN A 879 -16.85 -27.13 16.45
C GLN A 879 -17.52 -26.28 17.53
N ALA A 880 -18.68 -25.71 17.20
CA ALA A 880 -19.53 -25.03 18.18
C ALA A 880 -20.09 -26.03 19.23
N PRO A 881 -20.39 -25.58 20.47
CA PRO A 881 -21.04 -26.40 21.50
C PRO A 881 -22.25 -27.19 20.96
N GLY A 882 -22.16 -28.52 20.97
CA GLY A 882 -23.06 -29.42 20.24
C GLY A 882 -24.32 -29.87 20.99
N GLU A 883 -24.36 -29.81 22.32
CA GLU A 883 -25.49 -30.36 23.10
C GLU A 883 -26.82 -29.66 22.78
N ARG A 884 -26.82 -28.33 22.69
CA ARG A 884 -28.00 -27.56 22.28
C ARG A 884 -28.39 -27.81 20.81
N LEU A 885 -27.46 -28.21 19.94
CA LEU A 885 -27.71 -28.49 18.52
C LEU A 885 -28.32 -29.88 18.28
N GLN A 886 -27.85 -30.91 19.00
CA GLN A 886 -28.48 -32.23 19.00
C GLN A 886 -29.89 -32.18 19.56
N GLN A 887 -30.11 -31.48 20.68
CA GLN A 887 -31.46 -31.26 21.22
C GLN A 887 -32.36 -30.50 20.24
N ARG A 888 -31.83 -29.51 19.48
CA ARG A 888 -32.58 -28.83 18.40
C ARG A 888 -32.99 -29.78 17.28
N LYS A 889 -32.06 -30.62 16.82
CA LYS A 889 -32.32 -31.59 15.76
C LYS A 889 -33.38 -32.60 16.18
N LEU A 890 -33.29 -33.11 17.41
CA LEU A 890 -34.30 -33.96 18.02
C LEU A 890 -35.65 -33.24 18.08
N ARG A 891 -35.72 -32.00 18.59
CA ARG A 891 -36.94 -31.18 18.64
C ARG A 891 -37.60 -31.00 17.27
N GLN A 892 -36.80 -30.70 16.23
CA GLN A 892 -37.31 -30.54 14.87
C GLN A 892 -37.81 -31.86 14.25
N GLU A 893 -37.12 -32.98 14.53
CA GLU A 893 -37.52 -34.30 14.05
C GLU A 893 -38.78 -34.83 14.76
N ILE A 894 -38.98 -34.50 16.04
CA ILE A 894 -40.19 -34.81 16.80
C ILE A 894 -41.36 -33.93 16.29
N GLY A 895 -41.17 -32.61 16.25
CA GLY A 895 -42.18 -31.62 15.89
C GLY A 895 -42.98 -31.12 17.11
N GLU A 896 -43.29 -29.81 17.11
CA GLU A 896 -43.89 -29.11 18.27
C GLU A 896 -45.22 -29.70 18.74
N THR A 897 -46.06 -30.18 17.82
CA THR A 897 -47.36 -30.78 18.16
C THR A 897 -47.20 -32.03 19.01
N ILE A 898 -46.21 -32.89 18.70
CA ILE A 898 -45.94 -34.10 19.50
C ILE A 898 -45.30 -33.74 20.82
N ILE A 899 -44.43 -32.73 20.86
CA ILE A 899 -43.78 -32.29 22.10
C ILE A 899 -44.83 -31.76 23.07
N SER A 900 -45.69 -30.85 22.61
CA SER A 900 -46.73 -30.23 23.45
C SER A 900 -47.69 -31.29 24.00
N TRP A 901 -48.15 -32.21 23.13
CA TRP A 901 -49.01 -33.31 23.54
C TRP A 901 -48.30 -34.28 24.50
N ALA A 902 -47.05 -34.65 24.22
CA ALA A 902 -46.30 -35.60 25.05
C ALA A 902 -45.94 -35.02 26.42
N ASP A 903 -45.65 -33.72 26.51
CA ASP A 903 -45.42 -33.02 27.77
C ASP A 903 -46.69 -33.03 28.66
N GLU A 904 -47.86 -32.85 28.05
CA GLU A 904 -49.14 -32.93 28.77
C GLU A 904 -49.49 -34.39 29.13
N TYR A 905 -49.42 -35.31 28.17
CA TYR A 905 -49.81 -36.71 28.34
C TYR A 905 -48.92 -37.43 29.35
N PHE A 906 -47.59 -37.29 29.27
CA PHE A 906 -46.65 -37.95 30.19
C PHE A 906 -46.38 -37.14 31.47
N SER A 907 -47.14 -36.07 31.75
CA SER A 907 -47.05 -35.35 33.02
C SER A 907 -47.62 -36.15 34.20
N SER A 908 -48.56 -37.07 33.93
CA SER A 908 -49.13 -37.97 34.93
C SER A 908 -48.38 -39.29 34.96
N GLU A 909 -48.01 -39.76 36.16
CA GLU A 909 -47.33 -41.05 36.34
C GLU A 909 -48.17 -42.23 35.83
N GLU A 910 -49.51 -42.09 35.78
CA GLU A 910 -50.41 -43.12 35.21
C GLU A 910 -50.20 -43.31 33.69
N HIS A 911 -49.72 -42.30 32.98
CA HIS A 911 -49.48 -42.36 31.53
C HIS A 911 -48.07 -42.82 31.16
N CYS A 912 -47.19 -43.00 32.14
CA CYS A 912 -45.85 -43.56 31.97
C CYS A 912 -45.82 -45.10 32.07
N ARG A 913 -46.94 -45.72 32.48
CA ARG A 913 -47.08 -47.18 32.58
C ARG A 913 -47.11 -47.86 31.22
N ARG A 914 -46.88 -49.18 31.22
CA ARG A 914 -46.96 -50.04 30.03
C ARG A 914 -48.35 -49.95 29.37
N THR A 915 -48.44 -49.22 28.26
CA THR A 915 -49.71 -48.89 27.60
C THR A 915 -49.67 -49.32 26.13
N PRO A 916 -50.75 -49.88 25.54
CA PRO A 916 -50.78 -50.24 24.13
C PRO A 916 -50.44 -49.06 23.20
N ARG A 917 -49.52 -49.24 22.25
CA ARG A 917 -49.13 -48.23 21.26
C ARG A 917 -50.33 -47.62 20.53
N LYS A 918 -51.35 -48.44 20.25
CA LYS A 918 -52.57 -47.99 19.57
C LYS A 918 -53.33 -46.94 20.38
N GLU A 919 -53.45 -47.14 21.69
CA GLU A 919 -54.15 -46.23 22.60
C GLU A 919 -53.44 -44.88 22.67
N ILE A 920 -52.12 -44.90 22.82
CA ILE A 920 -51.27 -43.69 22.86
C ILE A 920 -51.37 -42.93 21.52
N TYR A 921 -51.31 -43.64 20.40
CA TYR A 921 -51.43 -43.04 19.07
C TYR A 921 -52.82 -42.46 18.80
N ASP A 922 -53.88 -43.17 19.20
CA ASP A 922 -55.25 -42.70 19.06
C ASP A 922 -55.49 -41.46 19.94
N ASN A 923 -54.90 -41.40 21.14
CA ASN A 923 -54.93 -40.22 22.01
C ASN A 923 -54.27 -39.00 21.35
N PHE A 924 -53.06 -39.16 20.81
CA PHE A 924 -52.39 -38.10 20.03
C PHE A 924 -53.23 -37.63 18.83
N CYS A 925 -53.82 -38.58 18.10
CA CYS A 925 -54.68 -38.26 16.96
C CYS A 925 -56.02 -37.62 17.35
N ASN A 926 -56.43 -37.70 18.61
CA ASN A 926 -57.60 -36.99 19.13
C ASN A 926 -57.22 -35.58 19.61
N TYR A 927 -56.00 -35.39 20.10
CA TYR A 927 -55.43 -34.08 20.44
C TYR A 927 -55.30 -33.17 19.20
N ASP A 928 -54.83 -33.71 18.07
CA ASP A 928 -54.85 -33.02 16.77
C ASP A 928 -55.27 -33.98 15.63
N PRO A 929 -56.57 -33.96 15.25
CA PRO A 929 -57.10 -34.83 14.20
C PRO A 929 -56.45 -34.66 12.83
N GLN A 930 -55.81 -33.51 12.54
CA GLN A 930 -55.16 -33.27 11.25
C GLN A 930 -53.88 -34.11 11.10
N GLN A 931 -53.22 -34.48 12.21
CA GLN A 931 -51.97 -35.25 12.21
C GLN A 931 -52.13 -36.66 11.65
N ARG A 932 -53.35 -37.23 11.64
CA ARG A 932 -53.66 -38.54 11.01
C ARG A 932 -53.24 -38.60 9.54
N LYS A 933 -53.18 -37.45 8.85
CA LYS A 933 -52.77 -37.35 7.44
C LYS A 933 -51.25 -37.29 7.25
N TYR A 934 -50.50 -36.89 8.28
CA TYR A 934 -49.08 -36.55 8.16
C TYR A 934 -48.14 -37.48 8.93
N ILE A 935 -48.62 -38.12 10.00
CA ILE A 935 -47.80 -38.97 10.87
C ILE A 935 -48.40 -40.37 10.88
N THR A 936 -47.67 -41.33 10.30
CA THR A 936 -48.05 -42.75 10.37
C THR A 936 -47.78 -43.29 11.77
N SER A 937 -48.45 -44.37 12.15
CA SER A 937 -48.20 -45.03 13.45
C SER A 937 -46.72 -45.40 13.64
N THR A 938 -46.02 -45.80 12.57
CA THR A 938 -44.58 -46.16 12.64
C THR A 938 -43.70 -44.94 12.83
N ALA A 939 -43.99 -43.84 12.13
CA ALA A 939 -43.31 -42.57 12.35
C ALA A 939 -43.56 -42.02 13.76
N PHE A 940 -44.76 -42.24 14.32
CA PHE A 940 -45.08 -41.86 15.69
C PHE A 940 -44.18 -42.55 16.71
N LYS A 941 -43.97 -43.87 16.58
CA LYS A 941 -43.05 -44.63 17.45
C LYS A 941 -41.64 -44.04 17.47
N ASP A 942 -41.08 -43.77 16.29
CA ASP A 942 -39.73 -43.19 16.19
C ASP A 942 -39.65 -41.79 16.81
N LYS A 943 -40.72 -41.00 16.69
CA LYS A 943 -40.80 -39.69 17.33
C LYS A 943 -40.91 -39.76 18.84
N ILE A 944 -41.61 -40.75 19.41
CA ILE A 944 -41.65 -40.97 20.87
C ILE A 944 -40.28 -41.42 21.40
N LYS A 945 -39.55 -42.27 20.68
CA LYS A 945 -38.17 -42.63 21.03
C LYS A 945 -37.27 -41.40 21.11
N LYS A 946 -37.34 -40.52 20.09
CA LYS A 946 -36.60 -39.25 20.05
C LYS A 946 -37.05 -38.28 21.14
N TYR A 947 -38.33 -38.27 21.51
CA TYR A 947 -38.84 -37.48 22.63
C TYR A 947 -38.24 -37.94 23.96
N CYS A 948 -38.13 -39.25 24.19
CA CYS A 948 -37.47 -39.79 25.38
C CYS A 948 -36.00 -39.35 25.43
N GLU A 949 -35.27 -39.51 24.31
CA GLU A 949 -33.89 -39.06 24.18
C GLU A 949 -33.76 -37.54 24.45
N TRP A 950 -34.70 -36.74 23.94
CA TRP A 950 -34.72 -35.28 24.14
C TRP A 950 -34.98 -34.87 25.60
N LYS A 951 -35.85 -35.58 26.33
CA LYS A 951 -36.13 -35.35 27.77
C LYS A 951 -35.10 -35.96 28.71
N GLY A 952 -34.17 -36.78 28.21
CA GLY A 952 -33.29 -37.60 29.05
C GLY A 952 -34.02 -38.76 29.74
N TRP A 953 -35.12 -39.23 29.15
CA TRP A 953 -35.91 -40.38 29.60
C TRP A 953 -35.55 -41.63 28.79
N VAL A 954 -35.91 -42.80 29.31
CA VAL A 954 -35.64 -44.10 28.69
C VAL A 954 -36.94 -44.66 28.13
N PHE A 955 -36.94 -44.96 26.83
CA PHE A 955 -38.02 -45.68 26.16
C PHE A 955 -37.91 -47.18 26.47
N ASN A 956 -38.97 -47.77 27.00
CA ASN A 956 -39.02 -49.15 27.50
C ASN A 956 -37.87 -49.47 28.49
N PRO A 957 -37.82 -48.80 29.66
CA PRO A 957 -36.71 -48.89 30.61
C PRO A 957 -36.41 -50.33 31.08
N HIS A 958 -37.43 -51.18 31.17
CA HIS A 958 -37.32 -52.59 31.51
C HIS A 958 -36.54 -53.45 30.48
N LYS A 959 -36.20 -52.90 29.30
CA LYS A 959 -35.35 -53.55 28.28
C LYS A 959 -33.87 -53.26 28.47
N TYR A 960 -33.50 -52.48 29.50
CA TYR A 960 -32.14 -52.11 29.83
C TYR A 960 -31.77 -52.62 31.23
N ASP A 961 -30.51 -52.99 31.42
CA ASP A 961 -29.98 -53.40 32.71
C ASP A 961 -29.84 -52.19 33.66
N ALA A 962 -30.32 -52.35 34.89
CA ALA A 962 -30.39 -51.27 35.88
C ALA A 962 -29.02 -50.75 36.37
N LYS A 963 -27.95 -51.55 36.23
CA LYS A 963 -26.62 -51.20 36.75
C LYS A 963 -25.69 -50.67 35.67
N SER A 964 -25.73 -51.27 34.50
CA SER A 964 -24.86 -50.93 33.36
C SER A 964 -25.49 -49.96 32.38
N GLY A 965 -26.83 -49.82 32.38
CA GLY A 965 -27.56 -49.02 31.40
C GLY A 965 -27.54 -49.61 29.98
N LEU A 966 -26.99 -50.83 29.81
CA LEU A 966 -26.90 -51.49 28.52
C LEU A 966 -28.20 -52.24 28.18
N PRO A 967 -28.53 -52.41 26.89
CA PRO A 967 -29.68 -53.20 26.46
C PRO A 967 -29.55 -54.66 26.91
N LEU A 968 -30.65 -55.26 27.37
CA LEU A 968 -30.68 -56.68 27.78
C LEU A 968 -30.51 -57.64 26.60
N PHE A 969 -30.91 -57.22 25.40
CA PHE A 969 -30.86 -58.04 24.19
C PHE A 969 -30.41 -57.20 23.00
N LEU A 970 -29.58 -57.79 22.15
CA LEU A 970 -29.14 -57.23 20.86
C LEU A 970 -29.66 -58.12 19.72
N ASP A 971 -29.93 -57.52 18.57
CA ASP A 971 -30.28 -58.26 17.35
C ASP A 971 -29.04 -58.83 16.64
N LYS A 972 -29.25 -59.48 15.49
CA LYS A 972 -28.19 -60.11 14.70
C LYS A 972 -27.16 -59.10 14.14
N ASP A 973 -27.51 -57.82 14.08
CA ASP A 973 -26.66 -56.72 13.62
C ASP A 973 -26.04 -55.95 14.79
N GLY A 974 -26.21 -56.43 16.04
CA GLY A 974 -25.69 -55.80 17.24
C GLY A 974 -26.50 -54.59 17.73
N LYS A 975 -27.73 -54.38 17.25
CA LYS A 975 -28.58 -53.26 17.68
C LYS A 975 -29.47 -53.62 18.87
N PRO A 976 -29.78 -52.66 19.77
CA PRO A 976 -30.67 -52.87 20.91
C PRO A 976 -32.08 -53.35 20.54
N VAL A 977 -32.53 -54.48 21.09
CA VAL A 977 -33.92 -54.96 20.97
C VAL A 977 -34.77 -54.32 22.06
N ILE A 978 -35.27 -53.12 21.76
CA ILE A 978 -36.00 -52.26 22.72
C ILE A 978 -37.52 -52.27 22.54
N ASP A 979 -38.01 -53.09 21.61
CA ASP A 979 -39.44 -53.22 21.34
C ASP A 979 -40.11 -54.15 22.37
N ASP A 980 -41.28 -53.77 22.87
CA ASP A 980 -42.09 -54.56 23.81
C ASP A 980 -43.37 -55.03 23.10
N LYS A 981 -43.46 -56.33 22.82
CA LYS A 981 -44.57 -56.95 22.11
C LYS A 981 -45.04 -58.19 22.88
N SER A 982 -46.32 -58.21 23.24
CA SER A 982 -46.98 -59.39 23.80
C SER A 982 -48.36 -59.59 23.16
N GLY A 983 -48.71 -60.84 22.81
CA GLY A 983 -50.01 -61.16 22.20
C GLY A 983 -50.30 -60.46 20.86
N GLY A 984 -49.28 -60.09 20.08
CA GLY A 984 -49.45 -59.35 18.82
C GLY A 984 -49.70 -57.85 18.98
N VAL A 985 -49.71 -57.34 20.22
CA VAL A 985 -49.84 -55.92 20.56
C VAL A 985 -48.49 -55.37 20.97
N GLU A 986 -48.15 -54.18 20.49
CA GLU A 986 -46.94 -53.44 20.90
C GLU A 986 -47.28 -52.45 22.00
N TYR A 987 -46.45 -52.39 23.03
CA TYR A 987 -46.61 -51.56 24.22
C TYR A 987 -45.47 -50.58 24.35
N PHE A 988 -45.76 -49.38 24.86
CA PHE A 988 -44.76 -48.39 25.23
C PHE A 988 -44.78 -48.16 26.74
N THR A 989 -43.59 -48.05 27.32
CA THR A 989 -43.36 -47.64 28.71
C THR A 989 -42.31 -46.55 28.71
N ILE A 990 -42.51 -45.48 29.47
CA ILE A 990 -41.58 -44.34 29.55
C ILE A 990 -41.06 -44.28 31.00
N GLY A 991 -39.74 -44.28 31.19
CA GLY A 991 -39.12 -44.19 32.52
C GLY A 991 -38.02 -43.15 32.60
N LYS A 992 -37.64 -42.75 33.81
CA LYS A 992 -36.54 -41.79 34.03
C LYS A 992 -35.19 -42.49 34.07
N THR A 993 -35.15 -43.77 34.46
CA THR A 993 -33.91 -44.53 34.60
C THR A 993 -33.99 -45.91 33.93
N ALA A 994 -32.85 -46.45 33.50
CA ALA A 994 -32.76 -47.80 32.95
C ALA A 994 -33.10 -48.84 34.04
N GLY A 995 -33.86 -49.88 33.70
CA GLY A 995 -34.26 -50.93 34.64
C GLY A 995 -35.40 -50.56 35.60
N GLU A 996 -36.02 -49.39 35.45
CA GLU A 996 -37.18 -48.97 36.25
C GLU A 996 -38.39 -49.88 35.94
N GLN A 997 -38.81 -50.69 36.94
CA GLN A 997 -40.01 -51.50 36.87
C GLN A 997 -41.15 -50.76 37.58
N THR A 998 -42.12 -50.25 36.85
CA THR A 998 -43.41 -49.86 37.45
C THR A 998 -44.14 -51.12 37.92
N PRO A 999 -44.80 -51.11 39.10
CA PRO A 999 -45.50 -52.29 39.62
C PRO A 999 -46.57 -52.75 38.62
N GLN A 1000 -46.39 -53.96 38.09
CA GLN A 1000 -47.41 -54.63 37.29
C GLN A 1000 -48.59 -55.00 38.19
N SER A 1001 -49.77 -54.47 37.88
CA SER A 1001 -51.03 -55.12 38.20
C SER A 1001 -51.46 -55.94 36.98
N ASP A 1002 -50.91 -57.14 36.81
CA ASP A 1002 -51.58 -58.17 35.99
C ASP A 1002 -51.35 -59.57 36.59
N PRO A 1003 -52.39 -60.38 36.89
CA PRO A 1003 -52.29 -61.59 37.73
C PRO A 1003 -51.80 -62.86 37.02
N HIS A 1004 -51.30 -62.78 35.78
CA HIS A 1004 -51.00 -63.96 34.99
C HIS A 1004 -49.71 -63.81 34.19
N GLU A 1005 -48.57 -64.22 34.77
CA GLU A 1005 -47.53 -64.97 34.06
C GLU A 1005 -46.48 -65.53 35.04
N LEU A 1006 -46.30 -66.85 35.02
CA LEU A 1006 -45.30 -67.59 35.79
C LEU A 1006 -43.92 -67.51 35.10
N PRO A 1007 -42.80 -67.54 35.85
CA PRO A 1007 -41.47 -67.47 35.27
C PRO A 1007 -41.08 -68.85 34.69
N VAL A 1008 -40.85 -68.90 33.38
CA VAL A 1008 -40.12 -70.01 32.75
C VAL A 1008 -38.75 -69.47 32.36
N GLY A 1009 -37.73 -69.90 33.09
CA GLY A 1009 -36.34 -69.58 32.80
C GLY A 1009 -35.82 -70.34 31.59
N ASN A 1010 -34.84 -69.74 30.91
CA ASN A 1010 -33.78 -70.50 30.28
C ASN A 1010 -32.46 -69.69 30.36
N PRO A 1011 -31.41 -70.21 31.04
CA PRO A 1011 -30.17 -69.49 31.26
C PRO A 1011 -29.11 -69.95 30.27
N ASP A 1012 -28.96 -69.30 29.13
CA ASP A 1012 -27.76 -69.48 28.29
C ASP A 1012 -27.59 -68.30 27.33
N ASN A 1013 -26.81 -67.31 27.77
CA ASN A 1013 -25.65 -66.83 27.02
C ASN A 1013 -24.93 -65.76 27.83
N LYS A 1014 -23.89 -66.20 28.53
CA LYS A 1014 -22.84 -65.34 29.08
C LYS A 1014 -22.10 -64.66 27.94
N LEU A 1015 -22.03 -63.34 27.99
CA LEU A 1015 -21.07 -62.53 27.23
C LEU A 1015 -19.65 -62.85 27.72
N ALA A 1016 -18.78 -63.25 26.78
CA ALA A 1016 -17.34 -63.20 26.92
C ALA A 1016 -16.83 -61.93 26.22
N PHE A 1017 -16.09 -61.12 27.00
CA PHE A 1017 -15.29 -59.92 26.73
C PHE A 1017 -15.43 -59.15 25.41
#